data_AF-A0A556TIQ8-F1
#
_entry.id   AF-A0A556TIQ8-F1
#
_cell.length_a   1.000
_cell.length_b   1.000
_cell.length_c   1.000
_cell.angle_alpha   90.00
_cell.angle_beta   90.00
_cell.angle_gamma   90.00
#
_symmetry.space_group_name_H-M   'P 1'
#
loop_
_entity.id
_entity.type
_entity.pdbx_description
1 polymer ?
#
loop_
_entity_poly.entity_id
_entity_poly.type
_entity_poly.pdbx_seq_one_letter_code
_entity_poly.pdbx_strand_id
1 'polypeptide(L)'
;MTYDEVQMLLQMINIDLDEQYALRLFKKCDRSADNRLDHSEIELFCRELLRRPELDAVFLEYSSNGRVLSTVDLREFLKAQGEDNTLVHAQSLILTYELNEWARKNQLMTANGFTMYMLSKENLVFDPDHDRVYQDMNRPLSHYFISSSHNTYLTKDQVMSESSAEPYIRALNHGCRCVELDCWDGDREPVIYHGHTLTSKVPFREVVEAIAEYAFKASPYPLILSLENHCSVEQQAVMAQQLRSILGDKLLTKPLNNHQCDNLPSPEELKWKILVKGKKIRLEHDSSSSSESSCSEDESKAEGKVKAKKESKKVSKLSPELSDLVVYTCSIPFKGFHQTALKPNEISSFSESQALKHIKNTGKLFVRHNSQQLSRIYPSGQRLQSSNYNPQDMWNAGCQIVALNFQTHGEQMDLNQGRFLPNGRCGYVLKPSFLCQPDSEFNPENTGGGPGHNPTLLIIKVISAQQLPKPNTEKLNSIVDPMVWVETHGAPIDNNRKKTHRIDNNGMWDCTFKFLLHVPELVLVRFVVEDHDYTARNEFLGQFTLPFTSMRTVSAFDALEFDDCVFHINFSKKNSHQSDDVAGKEKIQTKKDKGETWAKEGPPDPFKILNSLSEEKQQEIQKALHLFSLGEGPPKSLKEAQRHNFIFWNSQPVPKIGEEVLSHGPIQTEKPNIRQDCYSLPEGFCWETLDLETLEQLEELCTLLNENYTAEDDNTLRFHCSPEFLRWALCPPGWQPEWHCGVRVSSNKKLVGFISAVPATVKIYSTEKKMVEVNFLCVHKKLRSKRMAPVLIREITRRVQQQEIYQAIYRANVVLPTPVTSFRNWYRSLNPRKLIELNFSTLPPHMTLQRVLKLNRLPEMTKTAGLRLMTLADVPKVHNLLSDYLKDFYLLPILNEEETKHLLLPRDGVIDTYVVEGLGGKITDLVSFYTRSSTVLNHPTYRGLKSAHAFYTVTTVTPLKQLMEDVLIIAKSRGFDVFNALEVMRNKSFLEPLKFTQGDNTTHYYLYNWKCPNVTPDKVSALHDVWNEVGPWLVHLVSGMSGLGSSLRAGFVFGLNAEQSESGARDGGRDLNFSKRQGRLV
;
A
#
# COMPACT_ATOMS: atom_id res chain seq x y z
N MET A 1 8.03 -19.86 31.43
CA MET A 1 8.85 -18.89 30.69
C MET A 1 9.63 -18.04 31.67
N THR A 2 10.95 -17.89 31.53
CA THR A 2 11.72 -16.87 32.24
C THR A 2 11.38 -15.47 31.74
N TYR A 3 11.86 -14.42 32.41
CA TYR A 3 11.64 -13.05 31.98
C TYR A 3 12.23 -12.78 30.58
N ASP A 4 13.44 -13.27 30.30
CA ASP A 4 14.08 -13.14 28.98
C ASP A 4 13.24 -13.82 27.88
N GLU A 5 12.66 -15.00 28.17
CA GLU A 5 11.75 -15.70 27.25
C GLU A 5 10.45 -14.92 27.01
N VAL A 6 9.98 -14.18 28.03
CA VAL A 6 8.82 -13.27 27.90
C VAL A 6 9.17 -12.01 27.12
N GLN A 7 10.35 -11.42 27.28
CA GLN A 7 10.81 -10.30 26.44
C GLN A 7 10.93 -10.73 24.97
N MET A 8 11.46 -11.92 24.71
CA MET A 8 11.47 -12.49 23.37
C MET A 8 10.05 -12.72 22.84
N LEU A 9 9.12 -13.21 23.67
CA LEU A 9 7.71 -13.38 23.29
C LEU A 9 7.06 -12.04 22.89
N LEU A 10 7.27 -10.99 23.69
CA LEU A 10 6.76 -9.63 23.41
C LEU A 10 7.32 -9.07 22.09
N GLN A 11 8.62 -9.24 21.85
CA GLN A 11 9.27 -8.87 20.58
C GLN A 11 8.74 -9.70 19.40
N MET A 12 8.43 -10.98 19.61
CA MET A 12 7.87 -11.87 18.57
C MET A 12 6.45 -11.48 18.13
N ILE A 13 5.67 -10.86 19.01
CA ILE A 13 4.31 -10.36 18.72
C ILE A 13 4.27 -8.85 18.43
N ASN A 14 5.44 -8.24 18.20
CA ASN A 14 5.61 -6.82 17.90
C ASN A 14 5.03 -5.87 18.97
N ILE A 15 5.06 -6.31 20.23
CA ILE A 15 4.64 -5.50 21.37
C ILE A 15 5.92 -4.98 22.05
N ASP A 16 6.21 -3.70 21.83
CA ASP A 16 7.33 -3.01 22.46
C ASP A 16 6.86 -2.41 23.80
N LEU A 17 7.24 -3.06 24.91
CA LEU A 17 6.93 -2.61 26.27
C LEU A 17 8.18 -2.13 26.98
N ASP A 18 8.02 -1.09 27.80
CA ASP A 18 9.02 -0.69 28.78
C ASP A 18 9.51 -1.89 29.60
N GLU A 19 10.82 -2.07 29.67
CA GLU A 19 11.46 -3.18 30.36
C GLU A 19 11.05 -3.24 31.84
N GLN A 20 10.87 -2.08 32.50
CA GLN A 20 10.44 -2.06 33.90
C GLN A 20 8.95 -2.45 34.05
N TYR A 21 8.10 -2.10 33.09
CA TYR A 21 6.70 -2.51 33.05
C TYR A 21 6.56 -3.99 32.74
N ALA A 22 7.24 -4.50 31.71
CA ALA A 22 7.25 -5.91 31.36
C ALA A 22 7.75 -6.78 32.54
N LEU A 23 8.82 -6.35 33.23
CA LEU A 23 9.33 -7.04 34.42
C LEU A 23 8.34 -7.02 35.59
N ARG A 24 7.64 -5.89 35.80
CA ARG A 24 6.58 -5.80 36.81
C ARG A 24 5.40 -6.72 36.49
N LEU A 25 4.98 -6.77 35.22
CA LEU A 25 3.89 -7.62 34.76
C LEU A 25 4.26 -9.10 34.89
N PHE A 26 5.48 -9.46 34.51
CA PHE A 26 6.06 -10.78 34.70
C PHE A 26 6.01 -11.20 36.16
N LYS A 27 6.58 -10.39 37.06
CA LYS A 27 6.57 -10.66 38.52
C LYS A 27 5.18 -10.68 39.15
N LYS A 28 4.21 -9.98 38.55
CA LYS A 28 2.80 -10.00 38.98
C LYS A 28 2.13 -11.33 38.61
N CYS A 29 2.51 -11.92 37.48
CA CYS A 29 1.92 -13.16 36.96
C CYS A 29 2.62 -14.40 37.51
N ASP A 30 3.89 -14.30 37.92
CA ASP A 30 4.68 -15.32 38.63
C ASP A 30 4.16 -15.48 40.08
N ARG A 31 3.14 -16.34 40.25
CA ARG A 31 2.53 -16.65 41.54
C ARG A 31 3.35 -17.69 42.30
N SER A 32 4.08 -18.55 41.60
CA SER A 32 5.08 -19.49 42.15
C SER A 32 6.28 -18.79 42.77
N ALA A 33 6.57 -17.54 42.36
CA ALA A 33 7.74 -16.76 42.73
C ALA A 33 9.08 -17.47 42.43
N ASP A 34 9.10 -18.32 41.41
CA ASP A 34 10.28 -19.09 40.98
C ASP A 34 11.03 -18.41 39.82
N ASN A 35 10.68 -17.15 39.51
CA ASN A 35 11.16 -16.38 38.36
C ASN A 35 10.87 -17.07 37.01
N ARG A 36 9.79 -17.84 36.95
CA ARG A 36 9.27 -18.47 35.74
C ARG A 36 7.74 -18.33 35.75
N LEU A 37 7.15 -18.28 34.55
CA LEU A 37 5.71 -18.40 34.37
C LEU A 37 5.40 -19.82 33.91
N ASP A 38 4.63 -20.58 34.67
CA ASP A 38 4.07 -21.86 34.22
C ASP A 38 2.97 -21.67 33.14
N HIS A 39 2.35 -22.75 32.67
CA HIS A 39 1.32 -22.67 31.63
C HIS A 39 0.13 -21.77 32.02
N SER A 40 -0.31 -21.85 33.28
CA SER A 40 -1.44 -21.07 33.79
C SER A 40 -1.07 -19.60 34.03
N GLU A 41 0.18 -19.35 34.40
CA GLU A 41 0.74 -18.02 34.63
C GLU A 41 1.10 -17.31 33.32
N ILE A 42 1.49 -18.04 32.27
CA ILE A 42 1.64 -17.52 30.91
C ILE A 42 0.27 -17.11 30.35
N GLU A 43 -0.75 -17.94 30.55
CA GLU A 43 -2.13 -17.57 30.16
C GLU A 43 -2.58 -16.32 30.92
N LEU A 44 -2.29 -16.24 32.22
CA LEU A 44 -2.52 -15.05 33.03
C LEU A 44 -1.72 -13.84 32.52
N PHE A 45 -0.46 -14.03 32.12
CA PHE A 45 0.40 -12.97 31.58
C PHE A 45 -0.12 -12.44 30.24
N CYS A 46 -0.45 -13.32 29.29
CA CYS A 46 -1.05 -12.93 28.01
C CYS A 46 -2.41 -12.28 28.20
N ARG A 47 -3.23 -12.79 29.14
CA ARG A 47 -4.51 -12.18 29.50
C ARG A 47 -4.31 -10.79 30.08
N GLU A 48 -3.36 -10.61 31.00
CA GLU A 48 -3.06 -9.30 31.61
C GLU A 48 -2.38 -8.33 30.63
N LEU A 49 -1.62 -8.84 29.65
CA LEU A 49 -1.00 -8.08 28.57
C LEU A 49 -2.03 -7.53 27.57
N LEU A 50 -2.99 -8.37 27.17
CA LEU A 50 -4.07 -8.00 26.26
C LEU A 50 -5.28 -7.41 27.00
N ARG A 51 -5.21 -7.36 28.33
CA ARG A 51 -6.31 -6.87 29.16
C ARG A 51 -6.55 -5.42 28.84
N ARG A 52 -7.81 -5.12 28.52
CA ARG A 52 -8.28 -3.77 28.29
C ARG A 52 -9.13 -3.38 29.50
N PRO A 53 -8.52 -2.89 30.60
CA PRO A 53 -9.25 -2.59 31.82
C PRO A 53 -10.39 -1.58 31.59
N GLU A 54 -10.25 -0.72 30.59
CA GLU A 54 -11.30 0.19 30.14
C GLU A 54 -12.49 -0.52 29.48
N LEU A 55 -12.24 -1.55 28.65
CA LEU A 55 -13.30 -2.33 28.01
C LEU A 55 -13.88 -3.38 28.97
N ASP A 56 -13.07 -3.93 29.87
CA ASP A 56 -13.50 -4.81 30.95
C ASP A 56 -14.55 -4.11 31.82
N ALA A 57 -14.32 -2.84 32.17
CA ALA A 57 -15.26 -2.07 32.99
C ALA A 57 -16.62 -1.93 32.29
N VAL A 58 -16.63 -1.63 30.98
CA VAL A 58 -17.86 -1.54 30.18
C VAL A 58 -18.51 -2.92 30.06
N PHE A 59 -17.74 -3.95 29.76
CA PHE A 59 -18.26 -5.32 29.66
C PHE A 59 -18.93 -5.78 30.96
N LEU A 60 -18.32 -5.50 32.11
CA LEU A 60 -18.85 -5.84 33.43
C LEU A 60 -20.10 -5.03 33.81
N GLU A 61 -20.23 -3.80 33.31
CA GLU A 61 -21.41 -2.96 33.54
C GLU A 61 -22.68 -3.57 32.93
N TYR A 62 -22.56 -4.15 31.73
CA TYR A 62 -23.69 -4.74 31.00
C TYR A 62 -23.83 -6.25 31.18
N SER A 63 -22.79 -6.97 31.61
CA SER A 63 -22.85 -8.42 31.83
C SER A 63 -23.58 -8.78 33.12
N SER A 64 -24.75 -9.37 32.99
CA SER A 64 -25.58 -9.84 34.12
C SER A 64 -24.88 -10.84 35.06
N ASN A 65 -23.91 -11.61 34.55
CA ASN A 65 -23.16 -12.61 35.31
C ASN A 65 -21.65 -12.31 35.41
N GLY A 66 -21.21 -11.17 34.89
CA GLY A 66 -19.82 -10.73 34.84
C GLY A 66 -18.87 -11.61 34.00
N ARG A 67 -19.39 -12.54 33.19
CA ARG A 67 -18.60 -13.52 32.41
C ARG A 67 -18.91 -13.49 30.92
N VAL A 68 -20.18 -13.29 30.56
CA VAL A 68 -20.66 -13.23 29.16
C VAL A 68 -21.74 -12.15 29.04
N LEU A 69 -21.85 -11.56 27.86
CA LEU A 69 -23.02 -10.78 27.45
C LEU A 69 -23.99 -11.72 26.76
N SER A 70 -25.18 -11.88 27.33
CA SER A 70 -26.28 -12.50 26.60
C SER A 70 -26.74 -11.60 25.45
N THR A 71 -27.55 -12.13 24.54
CA THR A 71 -28.17 -11.32 23.48
C THR A 71 -29.02 -10.18 24.07
N VAL A 72 -29.57 -10.34 25.28
CA VAL A 72 -30.32 -9.29 25.97
C VAL A 72 -29.38 -8.23 26.54
N ASP A 73 -28.30 -8.65 27.18
CA ASP A 73 -27.28 -7.75 27.73
C ASP A 73 -26.65 -6.88 26.63
N LEU A 74 -26.30 -7.49 25.49
CA LEU A 74 -25.75 -6.79 24.33
C LEU A 74 -26.75 -5.78 23.77
N ARG A 75 -28.05 -6.10 23.75
CA ARG A 75 -29.08 -5.14 23.29
C ARG A 75 -29.23 -3.95 24.22
N GLU A 76 -29.12 -4.13 25.54
CA GLU A 76 -29.11 -3.00 26.47
C GLU A 76 -27.85 -2.14 26.31
N PHE A 77 -26.69 -2.76 26.03
CA PHE A 77 -25.49 -2.03 25.65
C PHE A 77 -25.69 -1.20 24.37
N LEU A 78 -26.13 -1.81 23.26
CA LEU A 78 -26.39 -1.13 21.99
C LEU A 78 -27.40 0.01 22.16
N LYS A 79 -28.45 -0.22 22.96
CA LYS A 79 -29.45 0.80 23.30
C LYS A 79 -28.84 1.97 24.08
N ALA A 80 -27.90 1.71 24.99
CA ALA A 80 -27.18 2.76 25.71
C ALA A 80 -26.21 3.54 24.79
N GLN A 81 -25.62 2.87 23.79
CA GLN A 81 -24.82 3.50 22.72
C GLN A 81 -25.69 4.29 21.71
N GLY A 82 -27.01 4.10 21.72
CA GLY A 82 -27.93 4.68 20.73
C GLY A 82 -27.89 4.00 19.36
N GLU A 83 -27.43 2.75 19.32
CA GLU A 83 -27.31 1.91 18.12
C GLU A 83 -28.56 1.03 17.91
N ASP A 84 -28.61 0.31 16.78
CA ASP A 84 -29.68 -0.64 16.47
C ASP A 84 -29.70 -1.79 17.49
N ASN A 85 -30.61 -1.72 18.46
CA ASN A 85 -30.79 -2.76 19.48
C ASN A 85 -31.74 -3.89 19.07
N THR A 86 -32.04 -4.06 17.78
CA THR A 86 -32.87 -5.17 17.32
C THR A 86 -32.23 -6.51 17.65
N LEU A 87 -33.08 -7.52 17.90
CA LEU A 87 -32.61 -8.87 18.21
C LEU A 87 -31.73 -9.43 17.08
N VAL A 88 -32.13 -9.17 15.83
CA VAL A 88 -31.41 -9.64 14.63
C VAL A 88 -30.03 -9.02 14.55
N HIS A 89 -29.90 -7.70 14.79
CA HIS A 89 -28.62 -7.03 14.76
C HIS A 89 -27.69 -7.54 15.87
N ALA A 90 -28.15 -7.60 17.12
CA ALA A 90 -27.36 -8.12 18.23
C ALA A 90 -26.88 -9.57 17.99
N GLN A 91 -27.73 -10.44 17.44
CA GLN A 91 -27.33 -11.81 17.06
C GLN A 91 -26.28 -11.82 15.94
N SER A 92 -26.42 -10.94 14.95
CA SER A 92 -25.44 -10.79 13.86
C SER A 92 -24.06 -10.37 14.39
N LEU A 93 -24.02 -9.44 15.35
CA LEU A 93 -22.77 -9.02 15.99
C LEU A 93 -22.09 -10.18 16.73
N ILE A 94 -22.86 -10.96 17.51
CA ILE A 94 -22.33 -12.15 18.20
C ILE A 94 -21.80 -13.16 17.18
N LEU A 95 -22.53 -13.43 16.10
CA LEU A 95 -22.11 -14.38 15.07
C LEU A 95 -20.83 -13.92 14.34
N THR A 96 -20.68 -12.61 14.15
CA THR A 96 -19.56 -12.01 13.40
C THR A 96 -18.30 -11.90 14.24
N TYR A 97 -18.42 -11.38 15.47
CA TYR A 97 -17.28 -10.97 16.29
C TYR A 97 -16.90 -11.97 17.40
N GLU A 98 -17.77 -12.92 17.76
CA GLU A 98 -17.45 -13.91 18.79
C GLU A 98 -16.45 -14.96 18.30
N LEU A 99 -15.34 -15.08 19.04
CA LEU A 99 -14.26 -16.02 18.75
C LEU A 99 -14.51 -17.40 19.35
N ASN A 100 -15.20 -17.48 20.49
CA ASN A 100 -15.48 -18.74 21.18
C ASN A 100 -16.69 -19.45 20.55
N GLU A 101 -16.50 -20.64 19.99
CA GLU A 101 -17.56 -21.35 19.28
C GLU A 101 -18.74 -21.77 20.16
N TRP A 102 -18.48 -22.11 21.43
CA TRP A 102 -19.54 -22.46 22.37
C TRP A 102 -20.40 -21.24 22.68
N ALA A 103 -19.78 -20.10 22.98
CA ALA A 103 -20.50 -18.85 23.25
C ALA A 103 -21.31 -18.43 22.02
N ARG A 104 -20.70 -18.45 20.82
CA ARG A 104 -21.35 -18.13 19.55
C ARG A 104 -22.56 -19.02 19.25
N LYS A 105 -22.45 -20.34 19.43
CA LYS A 105 -23.56 -21.29 19.26
C LYS A 105 -24.71 -21.02 20.24
N ASN A 106 -24.39 -20.60 21.45
CA ASN A 106 -25.37 -20.27 22.50
C ASN A 106 -25.85 -18.81 22.47
N GLN A 107 -25.48 -18.02 21.44
CA GLN A 107 -25.85 -16.60 21.32
C GLN A 107 -25.37 -15.75 22.52
N LEU A 108 -24.16 -16.05 22.98
CA LEU A 108 -23.44 -15.34 24.04
C LEU A 108 -22.17 -14.70 23.48
N MET A 109 -21.80 -13.53 24.00
CA MET A 109 -20.55 -12.84 23.67
C MET A 109 -19.61 -12.80 24.87
N THR A 110 -18.36 -13.19 24.67
CA THR A 110 -17.30 -13.13 25.67
C THR A 110 -16.63 -11.75 25.66
N ALA A 111 -15.83 -11.44 26.68
CA ALA A 111 -15.06 -10.18 26.71
C ALA A 111 -14.13 -10.00 25.49
N ASN A 112 -13.62 -11.10 24.93
CA ASN A 112 -12.81 -11.07 23.72
C ASN A 112 -13.66 -10.76 22.49
N GLY A 113 -14.83 -11.39 22.34
CA GLY A 113 -15.76 -11.06 21.26
C GLY A 113 -16.27 -9.62 21.34
N PHE A 114 -16.50 -9.13 22.56
CA PHE A 114 -16.84 -7.73 22.80
C PHE A 114 -15.70 -6.80 22.39
N THR A 115 -14.45 -7.12 22.76
CA THR A 115 -13.27 -6.34 22.31
C THR A 115 -13.14 -6.31 20.79
N MET A 116 -13.40 -7.43 20.11
CA MET A 116 -13.40 -7.48 18.64
C MET A 116 -14.47 -6.57 18.03
N TYR A 117 -15.66 -6.53 18.62
CA TYR A 117 -16.72 -5.61 18.22
C TYR A 117 -16.31 -4.15 18.42
N MET A 118 -15.76 -3.81 19.59
CA MET A 118 -15.36 -2.44 19.93
C MET A 118 -14.25 -1.88 19.04
N LEU A 119 -13.44 -2.75 18.41
CA LEU A 119 -12.38 -2.41 17.45
C LEU A 119 -12.83 -2.51 15.99
N SER A 120 -14.08 -2.89 15.73
CA SER A 120 -14.58 -3.11 14.38
C SER A 120 -14.97 -1.80 13.68
N LYS A 121 -15.11 -1.86 12.35
CA LYS A 121 -15.64 -0.74 11.56
C LYS A 121 -17.06 -0.35 11.95
N GLU A 122 -17.82 -1.28 12.55
CA GLU A 122 -19.16 -1.05 13.05
C GLU A 122 -19.17 -0.27 14.37
N ASN A 123 -18.01 -0.03 15.01
CA ASN A 123 -17.88 0.71 16.26
C ASN A 123 -16.92 1.93 16.12
N LEU A 124 -16.84 2.50 14.92
CA LEU A 124 -16.07 3.72 14.65
C LEU A 124 -16.85 4.97 15.05
N VAL A 125 -16.15 6.03 15.48
CA VAL A 125 -16.79 7.33 15.82
C VAL A 125 -17.54 7.96 14.65
N PHE A 126 -17.07 7.66 13.44
CA PHE A 126 -17.64 8.15 12.21
C PHE A 126 -18.88 7.33 11.89
N ASP A 127 -20.00 8.02 11.70
CA ASP A 127 -21.27 7.39 11.37
C ASP A 127 -21.17 6.60 10.04
N PRO A 128 -21.28 5.26 10.06
CA PRO A 128 -21.17 4.45 8.85
C PRO A 128 -22.23 4.80 7.79
N ASP A 129 -23.39 5.32 8.18
CA ASP A 129 -24.41 5.75 7.23
C ASP A 129 -23.98 6.94 6.38
N HIS A 130 -22.99 7.71 6.84
CA HIS A 130 -22.41 8.83 6.12
C HIS A 130 -21.25 8.42 5.18
N ASP A 131 -20.83 7.14 5.17
CA ASP A 131 -19.84 6.60 4.22
C ASP A 131 -20.43 6.33 2.82
N ARG A 132 -21.74 6.56 2.66
CA ARG A 132 -22.44 6.59 1.37
C ARG A 132 -23.02 7.97 1.10
N VAL A 133 -23.41 8.24 -0.14
CA VAL A 133 -24.18 9.46 -0.45
C VAL A 133 -25.54 9.36 0.25
N TYR A 134 -25.80 10.29 1.17
CA TYR A 134 -27.01 10.32 1.99
C TYR A 134 -27.68 11.71 2.01
N GLN A 135 -26.95 12.76 1.66
CA GLN A 135 -27.47 14.13 1.65
C GLN A 135 -28.32 14.38 0.40
N ASP A 136 -29.18 15.40 0.45
CA ASP A 136 -29.96 15.83 -0.72
C ASP A 136 -29.01 16.39 -1.79
N MET A 137 -28.91 15.71 -2.94
CA MET A 137 -28.05 16.08 -4.08
C MET A 137 -28.78 16.87 -5.17
N ASN A 138 -30.06 17.24 -4.95
CA ASN A 138 -30.91 17.95 -5.90
C ASN A 138 -31.01 19.46 -5.63
N ARG A 139 -30.23 20.01 -4.69
CA ARG A 139 -30.17 21.46 -4.45
C ARG A 139 -29.24 22.14 -5.46
N PRO A 140 -29.34 23.46 -5.67
CA PRO A 140 -28.43 24.19 -6.55
C PRO A 140 -26.96 24.01 -6.14
N LEU A 141 -26.03 24.01 -7.10
CA LEU A 141 -24.58 23.92 -6.83
C LEU A 141 -24.07 24.91 -5.76
N SER A 142 -24.66 26.12 -5.67
CA SER A 142 -24.31 27.13 -4.67
C SER A 142 -24.57 26.67 -3.23
N HIS A 143 -25.35 25.61 -3.01
CA HIS A 143 -25.72 25.08 -1.69
C HIS A 143 -24.73 24.03 -1.15
N TYR A 144 -23.67 23.70 -1.89
CA TYR A 144 -22.69 22.69 -1.46
C TYR A 144 -21.32 23.31 -1.24
N PHE A 145 -20.58 22.82 -0.25
CA PHE A 145 -19.13 22.90 -0.23
C PHE A 145 -18.57 21.91 -1.26
N ILE A 146 -17.53 22.33 -2.00
CA ILE A 146 -16.97 21.59 -3.13
C ILE A 146 -15.48 21.38 -2.89
N SER A 147 -15.02 20.13 -2.90
CA SER A 147 -13.61 19.80 -2.71
C SER A 147 -12.78 20.36 -3.87
N SER A 148 -11.83 21.26 -3.56
CA SER A 148 -11.21 22.14 -4.56
C SER A 148 -9.70 22.21 -4.39
N SER A 149 -8.97 22.01 -5.50
CA SER A 149 -7.51 22.09 -5.56
C SER A 149 -7.07 23.40 -6.23
N HIS A 150 -6.00 23.99 -5.69
CA HIS A 150 -5.31 25.16 -6.23
C HIS A 150 -4.00 24.74 -6.91
N ASN A 151 -3.69 25.34 -8.07
CA ASN A 151 -2.52 25.03 -8.90
C ASN A 151 -2.27 23.52 -8.97
N THR A 152 -3.32 22.78 -9.36
CA THR A 152 -3.39 21.32 -9.21
C THR A 152 -2.20 20.62 -9.85
N TYR A 153 -1.63 21.17 -10.92
CA TYR A 153 -0.49 20.62 -11.65
C TYR A 153 0.83 20.54 -10.85
N LEU A 154 0.99 21.29 -9.74
CA LEU A 154 2.26 21.36 -9.00
C LEU A 154 2.46 20.19 -8.04
N THR A 155 3.66 19.60 -8.04
CA THR A 155 4.00 18.50 -7.12
C THR A 155 4.56 18.98 -5.77
N LYS A 156 5.10 20.20 -5.68
CA LYS A 156 5.73 20.76 -4.47
C LYS A 156 5.49 22.28 -4.33
N ASP A 157 6.54 23.09 -4.36
CA ASP A 157 6.53 24.54 -4.16
C ASP A 157 6.03 25.33 -5.40
N GLN A 158 5.76 26.62 -5.25
CA GLN A 158 5.21 27.46 -6.32
C GLN A 158 6.26 27.97 -7.31
N VAL A 159 7.57 27.76 -7.09
CA VAL A 159 8.62 28.49 -7.83
C VAL A 159 9.47 27.59 -8.72
N MET A 160 9.86 26.42 -8.23
CA MET A 160 10.86 25.53 -8.86
C MET A 160 10.33 24.11 -9.11
N SER A 161 9.10 23.82 -8.69
CA SER A 161 8.60 22.44 -8.68
C SER A 161 8.22 21.91 -10.06
N GLU A 162 8.03 20.59 -10.13
CA GLU A 162 7.57 19.91 -11.32
C GLU A 162 6.06 20.14 -11.53
N SER A 163 5.66 20.24 -12.80
CA SER A 163 4.26 20.29 -13.23
C SER A 163 3.98 18.99 -13.97
N SER A 164 2.97 18.23 -13.56
CA SER A 164 2.64 16.95 -14.19
C SER A 164 1.15 16.64 -14.15
N ALA A 165 0.74 15.57 -14.85
CA ALA A 165 -0.64 15.09 -14.80
C ALA A 165 -0.96 14.28 -13.53
N GLU A 166 0.05 13.78 -12.80
CA GLU A 166 -0.13 12.90 -11.63
C GLU A 166 -0.89 13.57 -10.47
N PRO A 167 -0.63 14.84 -10.10
CA PRO A 167 -1.41 15.52 -9.07
C PRO A 167 -2.91 15.62 -9.37
N TYR A 168 -3.30 15.72 -10.65
CA TYR A 168 -4.72 15.67 -11.03
C TYR A 168 -5.31 14.29 -10.75
N ILE A 169 -4.61 13.21 -11.11
CA ILE A 169 -5.02 11.84 -10.84
C ILE A 169 -5.21 11.63 -9.33
N ARG A 170 -4.22 12.05 -8.54
CA ARG A 170 -4.25 11.96 -7.07
C ARG A 170 -5.43 12.74 -6.51
N ALA A 171 -5.63 14.00 -6.88
CA ALA A 171 -6.72 14.83 -6.38
C ALA A 171 -8.10 14.23 -6.74
N LEU A 172 -8.28 13.76 -7.98
CA LEU A 172 -9.54 13.16 -8.44
C LEU A 172 -9.86 11.85 -7.73
N ASN A 173 -8.86 10.99 -7.49
CA ASN A 173 -9.03 9.75 -6.73
C ASN A 173 -9.38 10.01 -5.26
N HIS A 174 -9.00 11.16 -4.70
CA HIS A 174 -9.40 11.62 -3.36
C HIS A 174 -10.72 12.43 -3.38
N GLY A 175 -11.51 12.34 -4.45
CA GLY A 175 -12.83 12.97 -4.53
C GLY A 175 -12.81 14.48 -4.78
N CYS A 176 -11.69 15.09 -5.19
CA CYS A 176 -11.66 16.50 -5.58
C CYS A 176 -12.55 16.78 -6.79
N ARG A 177 -13.34 17.87 -6.76
CA ARG A 177 -14.37 18.23 -7.75
C ARG A 177 -14.16 19.61 -8.41
N CYS A 178 -13.10 20.33 -8.06
CA CYS A 178 -12.64 21.51 -8.78
C CYS A 178 -11.12 21.49 -8.90
N VAL A 179 -10.59 21.47 -10.12
CA VAL A 179 -9.15 21.45 -10.41
C VAL A 179 -8.76 22.66 -11.25
N GLU A 180 -7.54 23.15 -11.08
CA GLU A 180 -7.04 24.37 -11.72
C GLU A 180 -6.02 24.06 -12.81
N LEU A 181 -6.15 24.74 -13.96
CA LEU A 181 -5.28 24.60 -15.12
C LEU A 181 -4.81 26.00 -15.55
N ASP A 182 -3.53 26.31 -15.30
CA ASP A 182 -2.91 27.57 -15.70
C ASP A 182 -2.31 27.45 -17.09
N CYS A 183 -3.07 27.90 -18.08
CA CYS A 183 -2.83 27.63 -19.49
C CYS A 183 -2.02 28.76 -20.14
N TRP A 184 -0.86 28.42 -20.69
CA TRP A 184 0.06 29.33 -21.37
C TRP A 184 0.37 28.85 -22.78
N ASP A 185 0.78 29.78 -23.65
CA ASP A 185 1.22 29.43 -25.00
C ASP A 185 2.47 28.53 -24.95
N GLY A 186 2.42 27.40 -25.64
CA GLY A 186 3.59 26.57 -25.92
C GLY A 186 4.09 26.74 -27.36
N ASP A 187 5.15 26.01 -27.73
CA ASP A 187 5.76 26.14 -29.06
C ASP A 187 4.82 25.72 -30.21
N ARG A 188 3.93 24.76 -29.95
CA ARG A 188 2.96 24.23 -30.93
C ARG A 188 1.57 24.00 -30.36
N GLU A 189 1.49 23.69 -29.06
CA GLU A 189 0.25 23.41 -28.35
C GLU A 189 0.28 24.06 -26.96
N PRO A 190 -0.88 24.37 -26.36
CA PRO A 190 -0.95 24.98 -25.05
C PRO A 190 -0.32 24.08 -23.97
N VAL A 191 0.32 24.71 -23.00
CA VAL A 191 1.00 24.06 -21.88
C VAL A 191 0.47 24.58 -20.56
N ILE A 192 0.64 23.79 -19.49
CA ILE A 192 0.26 24.16 -18.13
C ILE A 192 1.51 24.27 -17.27
N TYR A 193 1.65 25.40 -16.58
CA TYR A 193 2.67 25.66 -15.56
C TYR A 193 2.37 26.96 -14.81
N HIS A 194 3.12 27.21 -13.74
CA HIS A 194 3.00 28.46 -13.00
C HIS A 194 3.80 29.57 -13.70
N GLY A 195 3.07 30.52 -14.30
CA GLY A 195 3.65 31.59 -15.11
C GLY A 195 4.72 32.40 -14.40
N HIS A 196 5.71 32.89 -15.16
CA HIS A 196 6.81 33.73 -14.64
C HIS A 196 7.65 33.08 -13.52
N THR A 197 7.60 31.75 -13.38
CA THR A 197 8.44 30.98 -12.46
C THR A 197 9.35 29.99 -13.19
N LEU A 198 10.12 29.20 -12.43
CA LEU A 198 11.02 28.16 -12.92
C LEU A 198 10.39 26.76 -12.84
N THR A 199 9.06 26.69 -12.63
CA THR A 199 8.32 25.42 -12.67
C THR A 199 8.39 24.79 -14.06
N SER A 200 8.46 23.45 -14.10
CA SER A 200 8.44 22.74 -15.37
C SER A 200 7.06 22.85 -16.05
N LYS A 201 6.95 22.44 -17.31
CA LYS A 201 5.72 22.56 -18.11
C LYS A 201 5.17 21.17 -18.44
N VAL A 202 3.86 21.00 -18.36
CA VAL A 202 3.15 19.80 -18.82
C VAL A 202 2.23 20.17 -19.99
N PRO A 203 2.15 19.36 -21.07
CA PRO A 203 1.22 19.61 -22.16
C PRO A 203 -0.24 19.66 -21.66
N PHE A 204 -1.02 20.65 -22.11
CA PHE A 204 -2.43 20.77 -21.74
C PHE A 204 -3.23 19.51 -22.13
N ARG A 205 -2.91 18.95 -23.31
CA ARG A 205 -3.53 17.72 -23.81
C ARG A 205 -3.39 16.55 -22.84
N GLU A 206 -2.18 16.32 -22.32
CA GLU A 206 -1.89 15.21 -21.40
C GLU A 206 -2.71 15.33 -20.11
N VAL A 207 -2.82 16.55 -19.57
CA VAL A 207 -3.64 16.82 -18.38
C VAL A 207 -5.12 16.57 -18.65
N VAL A 208 -5.65 16.99 -19.81
CA VAL A 208 -7.05 16.75 -20.17
C VAL A 208 -7.33 15.27 -20.41
N GLU A 209 -6.39 14.51 -20.98
CA GLU A 209 -6.49 13.05 -21.14
C GLU A 209 -6.54 12.34 -19.78
N ALA A 210 -5.68 12.73 -18.83
CA ALA A 210 -5.74 12.23 -17.45
C ALA A 210 -7.06 12.58 -16.77
N ILE A 211 -7.54 13.82 -16.90
CA ILE A 211 -8.85 14.23 -16.37
C ILE A 211 -9.97 13.38 -17.00
N ALA A 212 -9.93 13.13 -18.31
CA ALA A 212 -10.95 12.34 -18.99
C ALA A 212 -11.08 10.92 -18.43
N GLU A 213 -9.95 10.31 -18.06
CA GLU A 213 -9.91 8.95 -17.50
C GLU A 213 -10.35 8.91 -16.03
N TYR A 214 -9.91 9.86 -15.21
CA TYR A 214 -10.06 9.80 -13.75
C TYR A 214 -11.20 10.65 -13.18
N ALA A 215 -11.79 11.58 -13.96
CA ALA A 215 -12.79 12.54 -13.49
C ALA A 215 -13.89 11.93 -12.63
N PHE A 216 -14.36 10.73 -12.97
CA PHE A 216 -15.50 10.10 -12.30
C PHE A 216 -15.22 8.72 -11.69
N LYS A 217 -13.95 8.36 -11.44
CA LYS A 217 -13.59 7.07 -10.79
C LYS A 217 -14.02 7.04 -9.31
N ALA A 218 -13.80 8.12 -8.58
CA ALA A 218 -14.15 8.22 -7.15
C ALA A 218 -15.54 8.81 -6.90
N SER A 219 -16.09 9.60 -7.82
CA SER A 219 -17.38 10.28 -7.65
C SER A 219 -18.10 10.50 -8.98
N PRO A 220 -19.42 10.24 -9.07
CA PRO A 220 -20.20 10.49 -10.28
C PRO A 220 -20.60 11.96 -10.47
N TYR A 221 -20.41 12.80 -9.45
CA TYR A 221 -20.85 14.21 -9.45
C TYR A 221 -19.94 15.10 -10.30
N PRO A 222 -20.45 16.27 -10.74
CA PRO A 222 -19.76 17.13 -11.69
C PRO A 222 -18.33 17.51 -11.29
N LEU A 223 -17.49 17.74 -12.29
CA LEU A 223 -16.13 18.26 -12.13
C LEU A 223 -16.03 19.67 -12.73
N ILE A 224 -15.46 20.62 -12.01
CA ILE A 224 -15.21 21.99 -12.48
C ILE A 224 -13.73 22.12 -12.88
N LEU A 225 -13.47 22.55 -14.11
CA LEU A 225 -12.15 22.93 -14.60
C LEU A 225 -12.00 24.45 -14.50
N SER A 226 -11.21 24.92 -13.53
CA SER A 226 -10.87 26.34 -13.40
C SER A 226 -9.72 26.67 -14.34
N LEU A 227 -10.04 27.28 -15.48
CA LEU A 227 -9.03 27.69 -16.46
C LEU A 227 -8.52 29.09 -16.14
N GLU A 228 -7.22 29.21 -15.86
CA GLU A 228 -6.52 30.48 -15.89
C GLU A 228 -5.83 30.64 -17.24
N ASN A 229 -6.41 31.46 -18.12
CA ASN A 229 -6.04 31.52 -19.53
C ASN A 229 -5.12 32.71 -19.83
N HIS A 230 -3.89 32.39 -20.22
CA HIS A 230 -2.83 33.31 -20.70
C HIS A 230 -2.42 33.03 -22.16
N CYS A 231 -3.16 32.17 -22.87
CA CYS A 231 -2.86 31.78 -24.24
C CYS A 231 -3.29 32.84 -25.27
N SER A 232 -2.62 32.86 -26.42
CA SER A 232 -3.05 33.52 -27.65
C SER A 232 -4.41 33.01 -28.14
N VAL A 233 -5.15 33.82 -28.91
CA VAL A 233 -6.48 33.45 -29.43
C VAL A 233 -6.41 32.15 -30.26
N GLU A 234 -5.32 31.93 -30.98
CA GLU A 234 -5.07 30.71 -31.76
C GLU A 234 -4.95 29.48 -30.86
N GLN A 235 -4.11 29.52 -29.82
CA GLN A 235 -3.95 28.39 -28.90
C GLN A 235 -5.18 28.21 -27.99
N GLN A 236 -5.95 29.26 -27.70
CA GLN A 236 -7.25 29.12 -27.04
C GLN A 236 -8.24 28.31 -27.88
N ALA A 237 -8.26 28.49 -29.21
CA ALA A 237 -9.08 27.67 -30.10
C ALA A 237 -8.60 26.20 -30.08
N VAL A 238 -7.29 25.97 -29.99
CA VAL A 238 -6.72 24.63 -29.80
C VAL A 238 -7.16 24.02 -28.46
N MET A 239 -7.10 24.77 -27.36
CA MET A 239 -7.62 24.31 -26.05
C MET A 239 -9.09 23.90 -26.14
N ALA A 240 -9.93 24.74 -26.76
CA ALA A 240 -11.35 24.45 -26.92
C ALA A 240 -11.60 23.21 -27.79
N GLN A 241 -10.80 23.01 -28.85
CA GLN A 241 -10.84 21.82 -29.68
C GLN A 241 -10.42 20.56 -28.89
N GLN A 242 -9.33 20.63 -28.13
CA GLN A 242 -8.85 19.52 -27.31
C GLN A 242 -9.86 19.14 -26.22
N LEU A 243 -10.43 20.12 -25.52
CA LEU A 243 -11.50 19.88 -24.54
C LEU A 243 -12.70 19.17 -25.18
N ARG A 244 -13.18 19.64 -26.34
CA ARG A 244 -14.30 18.99 -27.06
C ARG A 244 -13.95 17.57 -27.51
N SER A 245 -12.76 17.38 -28.08
CA SER A 245 -12.33 16.10 -28.65
C SER A 245 -12.07 15.04 -27.59
N ILE A 246 -11.45 15.41 -26.47
CA ILE A 246 -10.97 14.45 -25.46
C ILE A 246 -12.09 14.15 -24.44
N LEU A 247 -12.80 15.18 -23.98
CA LEU A 247 -13.85 15.01 -22.97
C LEU A 247 -15.17 14.55 -23.60
N GLY A 248 -15.41 14.83 -24.89
CA GLY A 248 -16.61 14.40 -25.62
C GLY A 248 -17.88 14.77 -24.88
N ASP A 249 -18.77 13.78 -24.69
CA ASP A 249 -20.07 13.96 -24.04
C ASP A 249 -20.00 14.30 -22.54
N LYS A 250 -18.83 14.12 -21.91
CA LYS A 250 -18.61 14.55 -20.52
C LYS A 250 -18.57 16.07 -20.44
N LEU A 251 -18.12 16.78 -21.47
CA LEU A 251 -18.02 18.25 -21.45
C LEU A 251 -19.40 18.90 -21.61
N LEU A 252 -19.76 19.76 -20.68
CA LEU A 252 -20.98 20.55 -20.78
C LEU A 252 -20.75 21.77 -21.68
N THR A 253 -21.41 21.79 -22.83
CA THR A 253 -21.28 22.87 -23.83
C THR A 253 -22.52 23.75 -23.97
N LYS A 254 -23.66 23.32 -23.43
CA LYS A 254 -24.94 24.03 -23.49
C LYS A 254 -25.67 23.95 -22.15
N PRO A 255 -26.55 24.92 -21.83
CA PRO A 255 -27.45 24.80 -20.68
C PRO A 255 -28.35 23.56 -20.78
N LEU A 256 -28.67 22.93 -19.65
CA LEU A 256 -29.48 21.71 -19.60
C LEU A 256 -30.93 21.92 -20.07
N ASN A 257 -31.52 23.07 -19.74
CA ASN A 257 -32.87 23.46 -20.13
C ASN A 257 -32.80 24.81 -20.88
N ASN A 258 -33.47 24.96 -22.03
CA ASN A 258 -33.45 26.16 -22.89
C ASN A 258 -34.03 27.46 -22.26
N HIS A 259 -34.28 27.48 -20.94
CA HIS A 259 -34.77 28.62 -20.19
C HIS A 259 -33.66 29.25 -19.35
N GLN A 260 -33.68 30.58 -19.18
CA GLN A 260 -32.85 31.27 -18.18
C GLN A 260 -33.21 30.72 -16.80
N CYS A 261 -32.32 29.92 -16.22
CA CYS A 261 -32.56 29.27 -14.95
C CYS A 261 -32.29 30.29 -13.83
N ASP A 262 -33.29 30.54 -12.98
CA ASP A 262 -33.18 31.44 -11.81
C ASP A 262 -32.19 30.91 -10.76
N ASN A 263 -31.76 29.64 -10.87
CA ASN A 263 -30.80 28.98 -9.99
C ASN A 263 -29.79 28.14 -10.78
N LEU A 264 -28.63 27.84 -10.17
CA LEU A 264 -27.68 26.85 -10.70
C LEU A 264 -28.30 25.44 -10.70
N PRO A 265 -27.96 24.57 -11.68
CA PRO A 265 -28.36 23.17 -11.62
C PRO A 265 -27.79 22.48 -10.38
N SER A 266 -28.36 21.33 -10.05
CA SER A 266 -27.92 20.50 -8.95
C SER A 266 -26.76 19.58 -9.33
N PRO A 267 -25.97 19.09 -8.33
CA PRO A 267 -25.00 18.02 -8.56
C PRO A 267 -25.62 16.79 -9.24
N GLU A 268 -26.86 16.43 -8.88
CA GLU A 268 -27.57 15.29 -9.45
C GLU A 268 -27.84 15.47 -10.96
N GLU A 269 -28.36 16.63 -11.36
CA GLU A 269 -28.63 16.96 -12.78
C GLU A 269 -27.36 17.03 -13.63
N LEU A 270 -26.21 17.31 -12.99
CA LEU A 270 -24.91 17.46 -13.63
C LEU A 270 -24.01 16.22 -13.47
N LYS A 271 -24.55 15.08 -13.07
CA LYS A 271 -23.79 13.83 -12.99
C LYS A 271 -23.07 13.53 -14.31
N TRP A 272 -21.82 13.10 -14.20
CA TRP A 272 -20.94 12.78 -15.32
C TRP A 272 -20.61 13.97 -16.24
N LYS A 273 -20.86 15.21 -15.79
CA LYS A 273 -20.54 16.43 -16.55
C LYS A 273 -19.32 17.16 -16.02
N ILE A 274 -18.56 17.73 -16.94
CA ILE A 274 -17.39 18.57 -16.71
C ILE A 274 -17.75 19.98 -17.13
N LEU A 275 -17.62 20.94 -16.22
CA LEU A 275 -17.91 22.35 -16.42
C LEU A 275 -16.61 23.14 -16.57
N VAL A 276 -16.59 24.10 -17.49
CA VAL A 276 -15.44 24.99 -17.69
C VAL A 276 -15.69 26.34 -17.01
N LYS A 277 -14.89 26.66 -15.99
CA LYS A 277 -14.88 27.98 -15.37
C LYS A 277 -13.87 28.87 -16.10
N GLY A 278 -14.36 29.97 -16.66
CA GLY A 278 -13.55 30.90 -17.46
C GLY A 278 -14.30 32.19 -17.79
N LYS A 279 -13.70 33.05 -18.63
CA LYS A 279 -14.33 34.30 -19.11
C LYS A 279 -15.28 34.01 -20.28
N LYS A 280 -16.36 34.79 -20.40
CA LYS A 280 -17.34 34.69 -21.49
C LYS A 280 -17.50 36.03 -22.21
N ILE A 281 -17.56 36.01 -23.54
CA ILE A 281 -17.84 37.19 -24.38
C ILE A 281 -19.30 37.59 -24.17
N ARG A 282 -19.54 38.85 -23.80
CA ARG A 282 -20.89 39.42 -23.68
C ARG A 282 -21.29 40.05 -25.02
N LEU A 283 -22.41 39.63 -25.59
CA LEU A 283 -23.07 40.36 -26.68
C LEU A 283 -23.68 41.63 -26.06
N GLU A 284 -23.28 42.81 -26.53
CA GLU A 284 -23.76 44.10 -26.03
C GLU A 284 -25.27 44.24 -26.27
N HIS A 285 -26.05 43.95 -25.23
CA HIS A 285 -27.39 44.47 -25.06
C HIS A 285 -27.57 44.75 -23.56
N ASP A 286 -26.89 45.79 -23.07
CA ASP A 286 -27.33 46.65 -21.97
C ASP A 286 -26.24 47.70 -21.67
N SER A 287 -26.57 48.94 -22.03
CA SER A 287 -25.74 50.13 -21.91
C SER A 287 -25.63 50.59 -20.45
N SER A 288 -24.43 50.57 -19.88
CA SER A 288 -23.91 51.69 -19.09
C SER A 288 -22.42 51.52 -18.80
N SER A 289 -21.69 52.61 -19.02
CA SER A 289 -20.23 52.74 -19.02
C SER A 289 -19.56 52.46 -17.68
N SER A 290 -18.45 51.72 -17.68
CA SER A 290 -17.31 52.00 -16.79
C SER A 290 -16.04 51.30 -17.27
N SER A 291 -14.95 52.06 -17.21
CA SER A 291 -13.60 51.85 -17.74
C SER A 291 -12.90 50.57 -17.26
N GLU A 292 -12.31 49.84 -18.21
CA GLU A 292 -11.39 48.71 -17.97
C GLU A 292 -10.04 49.18 -17.39
N SER A 293 -9.61 48.56 -16.28
CA SER A 293 -8.21 48.50 -15.86
C SER A 293 -7.71 47.05 -15.89
N SER A 294 -6.53 46.84 -16.45
CA SER A 294 -5.80 45.58 -16.44
C SER A 294 -5.01 45.46 -15.12
N CYS A 295 -5.14 44.33 -14.42
CA CYS A 295 -4.27 43.99 -13.29
C CYS A 295 -2.87 43.63 -13.79
N SER A 296 -1.94 44.57 -13.61
CA SER A 296 -0.52 44.29 -13.39
C SER A 296 -0.26 44.49 -11.90
N GLU A 297 0.29 43.48 -11.24
CA GLU A 297 0.87 43.61 -9.91
C GLU A 297 2.13 44.47 -10.03
N ASP A 298 2.16 45.61 -9.33
CA ASP A 298 3.37 46.27 -8.85
C ASP A 298 2.97 47.40 -7.88
N GLU A 299 3.24 47.20 -6.58
CA GLU A 299 3.28 48.30 -5.63
C GLU A 299 4.62 49.03 -5.77
N SER A 300 4.63 50.21 -6.39
CA SER A 300 5.57 51.27 -6.02
C SER A 300 4.96 52.64 -6.29
N LYS A 301 5.14 53.55 -5.31
CA LYS A 301 4.55 54.89 -5.28
C LYS A 301 5.04 55.79 -6.42
N ALA A 302 4.15 56.67 -6.83
CA ALA A 302 4.26 57.63 -7.92
C ALA A 302 5.47 58.58 -7.87
N GLU A 303 5.97 58.96 -9.05
CA GLU A 303 6.11 60.36 -9.50
C GLU A 303 6.14 60.44 -11.04
N GLY A 304 5.60 61.54 -11.59
CA GLY A 304 4.87 61.54 -12.86
C GLY A 304 5.64 61.81 -14.16
N LYS A 305 4.94 61.57 -15.28
CA LYS A 305 4.89 62.43 -16.48
C LYS A 305 3.88 61.91 -17.51
N VAL A 306 3.04 62.83 -17.99
CA VAL A 306 2.00 62.68 -19.01
C VAL A 306 2.62 62.44 -20.39
N LYS A 307 2.06 61.50 -21.20
CA LYS A 307 2.07 61.60 -22.68
C LYS A 307 0.95 60.81 -23.36
N ALA A 308 0.55 61.34 -24.51
CA ALA A 308 -0.75 61.25 -25.17
C ALA A 308 -1.18 59.88 -25.76
N LYS A 309 -2.50 59.69 -25.79
CA LYS A 309 -3.25 58.61 -26.45
C LYS A 309 -2.99 58.56 -27.96
N LYS A 310 -2.89 57.34 -28.52
CA LYS A 310 -3.16 57.04 -29.92
C LYS A 310 -4.13 55.87 -29.99
N GLU A 311 -5.31 56.11 -30.54
CA GLU A 311 -6.41 55.13 -30.68
C GLU A 311 -6.02 54.02 -31.66
N SER A 312 -6.08 52.76 -31.19
CA SER A 312 -6.10 51.57 -32.05
C SER A 312 -7.26 50.67 -31.62
N LYS A 313 -8.02 50.17 -32.59
CA LYS A 313 -9.22 49.33 -32.41
C LYS A 313 -8.88 48.11 -31.53
N LYS A 314 -9.59 47.93 -30.40
CA LYS A 314 -9.42 46.77 -29.51
C LYS A 314 -9.83 45.48 -30.22
N VAL A 315 -8.85 44.63 -30.51
CA VAL A 315 -9.05 43.23 -30.88
C VAL A 315 -9.48 42.45 -29.64
N SER A 316 -10.53 41.63 -29.73
CA SER A 316 -10.98 40.75 -28.64
C SER A 316 -9.84 39.83 -28.20
N LYS A 317 -9.51 39.83 -26.90
CA LYS A 317 -8.46 38.98 -26.31
C LYS A 317 -8.91 37.53 -26.04
N LEU A 318 -10.16 37.17 -26.34
CA LEU A 318 -10.76 35.87 -26.03
C LEU A 318 -11.33 35.22 -27.30
N SER A 319 -11.04 33.94 -27.50
CA SER A 319 -11.61 33.14 -28.60
C SER A 319 -13.11 32.84 -28.36
N PRO A 320 -13.97 32.96 -29.39
CA PRO A 320 -15.36 32.52 -29.31
C PRO A 320 -15.47 31.04 -28.90
N GLU A 321 -14.59 30.20 -29.43
CA GLU A 321 -14.61 28.76 -29.23
C GLU A 321 -14.45 28.36 -27.76
N LEU A 322 -13.58 29.04 -27.02
CA LEU A 322 -13.38 28.81 -25.59
C LEU A 322 -14.48 29.48 -24.75
N SER A 323 -14.93 30.67 -25.15
CA SER A 323 -16.05 31.38 -24.52
C SER A 323 -17.34 30.56 -24.53
N ASP A 324 -17.60 29.82 -25.61
CA ASP A 324 -18.79 28.98 -25.76
C ASP A 324 -18.82 27.78 -24.81
N LEU A 325 -17.67 27.33 -24.30
CA LEU A 325 -17.59 26.25 -23.31
C LEU A 325 -17.99 26.71 -21.89
N VAL A 326 -18.03 28.02 -21.65
CA VAL A 326 -18.40 28.58 -20.34
C VAL A 326 -19.92 28.73 -20.23
N VAL A 327 -20.54 27.82 -19.48
CA VAL A 327 -22.02 27.75 -19.33
C VAL A 327 -22.47 28.35 -17.99
N TYR A 328 -22.30 27.60 -16.90
CA TYR A 328 -22.79 27.96 -15.56
C TYR A 328 -21.74 28.60 -14.64
N THR A 329 -20.48 28.64 -15.08
CA THR A 329 -19.32 29.00 -14.25
C THR A 329 -18.57 30.20 -14.85
N CYS A 330 -19.29 31.29 -15.12
CA CYS A 330 -18.75 32.48 -15.78
C CYS A 330 -17.96 33.36 -14.82
N SER A 331 -16.65 33.50 -15.05
CA SER A 331 -15.77 34.30 -14.19
C SER A 331 -15.98 35.80 -14.42
N ILE A 332 -16.29 36.53 -13.35
CA ILE A 332 -16.45 37.99 -13.37
C ILE A 332 -15.61 38.67 -12.28
N PRO A 333 -15.16 39.92 -12.48
CA PRO A 333 -14.62 40.73 -11.40
C PRO A 333 -15.71 41.06 -10.36
N PHE A 334 -15.37 40.91 -9.09
CA PHE A 334 -16.28 41.27 -7.99
C PHE A 334 -16.45 42.79 -7.90
N LYS A 335 -17.70 43.30 -7.94
CA LYS A 335 -18.01 44.75 -7.87
C LYS A 335 -18.67 45.17 -6.55
N GLY A 336 -18.74 44.28 -5.56
CA GLY A 336 -19.44 44.51 -4.29
C GLY A 336 -20.77 43.76 -4.18
N PHE A 337 -21.33 43.73 -2.97
CA PHE A 337 -22.53 42.94 -2.62
C PHE A 337 -23.87 43.61 -2.95
N HIS A 338 -23.87 44.89 -3.34
CA HIS A 338 -25.10 45.70 -3.54
C HIS A 338 -25.67 45.65 -4.97
N GLN A 339 -25.40 44.58 -5.72
CA GLN A 339 -25.94 44.46 -7.08
C GLN A 339 -27.45 44.13 -7.06
N THR A 340 -28.22 44.83 -7.88
CA THR A 340 -29.69 44.81 -7.91
C THR A 340 -30.30 43.46 -8.35
N ALA A 341 -29.54 42.59 -9.02
CA ALA A 341 -29.91 41.21 -9.33
C ALA A 341 -28.65 40.34 -9.48
N LEU A 342 -28.45 39.37 -8.57
CA LEU A 342 -27.36 38.40 -8.68
C LEU A 342 -27.67 37.40 -9.80
N LYS A 343 -26.73 37.17 -10.71
CA LYS A 343 -26.84 36.15 -11.77
C LYS A 343 -26.19 34.86 -11.30
N PRO A 344 -26.94 33.76 -11.05
CA PRO A 344 -26.38 32.55 -10.42
C PRO A 344 -25.20 31.92 -11.18
N ASN A 345 -25.14 32.10 -12.50
CA ASN A 345 -24.09 31.57 -13.36
C ASN A 345 -22.77 32.37 -13.34
N GLU A 346 -22.70 33.46 -12.57
CA GLU A 346 -21.51 34.27 -12.39
C GLU A 346 -20.73 33.85 -11.14
N ILE A 347 -19.41 33.76 -11.27
CA ILE A 347 -18.47 33.33 -10.23
C ILE A 347 -17.44 34.43 -10.01
N SER A 348 -17.23 34.78 -8.74
CA SER A 348 -16.15 35.67 -8.30
C SER A 348 -15.02 34.86 -7.65
N SER A 349 -13.78 35.23 -7.93
CA SER A 349 -12.59 34.64 -7.28
C SER A 349 -11.94 35.67 -6.36
N PHE A 350 -11.54 35.26 -5.15
CA PHE A 350 -10.99 36.13 -4.12
C PHE A 350 -9.69 35.51 -3.57
N SER A 351 -8.67 36.33 -3.34
CA SER A 351 -7.52 35.88 -2.55
C SER A 351 -7.93 35.66 -1.09
N GLU A 352 -7.20 34.81 -0.36
CA GLU A 352 -7.47 34.55 1.07
C GLU A 352 -7.62 35.85 1.89
N SER A 353 -6.78 36.86 1.64
CA SER A 353 -6.79 38.12 2.39
C SER A 353 -8.04 38.97 2.07
N GLN A 354 -8.49 38.95 0.82
CA GLN A 354 -9.72 39.63 0.42
C GLN A 354 -10.95 38.96 1.03
N ALA A 355 -11.00 37.62 0.99
CA ALA A 355 -12.08 36.84 1.58
C ALA A 355 -12.19 37.07 3.09
N LEU A 356 -11.07 37.00 3.83
CA LEU A 356 -11.03 37.29 5.27
C LEU A 356 -11.48 38.72 5.60
N LYS A 357 -11.11 39.70 4.77
CA LYS A 357 -11.58 41.08 4.93
C LYS A 357 -13.10 41.18 4.77
N HIS A 358 -13.69 40.45 3.82
CA HIS A 358 -15.14 40.41 3.62
C HIS A 358 -15.87 39.66 4.73
N ILE A 359 -15.31 38.57 5.24
CA ILE A 359 -15.82 37.83 6.40
C ILE A 359 -15.92 38.77 7.60
N LYS A 360 -14.83 39.50 7.89
CA LYS A 360 -14.74 40.40 9.04
C LYS A 360 -15.67 41.61 8.93
N ASN A 361 -15.67 42.30 7.79
CA ASN A 361 -16.35 43.59 7.65
C ASN A 361 -17.80 43.47 7.15
N THR A 362 -18.09 42.43 6.37
CA THR A 362 -19.33 42.29 5.58
C THR A 362 -19.84 40.85 5.58
N GLY A 363 -19.55 40.07 6.63
CA GLY A 363 -19.79 38.61 6.67
C GLY A 363 -21.21 38.19 6.28
N LYS A 364 -22.24 38.89 6.80
CA LYS A 364 -23.65 38.64 6.45
C LYS A 364 -23.93 38.74 4.96
N LEU A 365 -23.41 39.80 4.32
CA LEU A 365 -23.61 40.01 2.88
C LEU A 365 -22.89 38.95 2.06
N PHE A 366 -21.73 38.49 2.54
CA PHE A 366 -20.97 37.43 1.88
C PHE A 366 -21.70 36.07 1.97
N VAL A 367 -22.29 35.75 3.12
CA VAL A 367 -23.15 34.56 3.30
C VAL A 367 -24.32 34.59 2.32
N ARG A 368 -25.03 35.72 2.22
CA ARG A 368 -26.15 35.89 1.27
C ARG A 368 -25.71 35.74 -0.18
N HIS A 369 -24.59 36.35 -0.55
CA HIS A 369 -24.00 36.19 -1.88
C HIS A 369 -23.74 34.71 -2.21
N ASN A 370 -23.15 33.97 -1.27
CA ASN A 370 -22.83 32.55 -1.42
C ASN A 370 -24.05 31.61 -1.35
N SER A 371 -25.25 32.10 -1.02
CA SER A 371 -26.47 31.29 -1.15
C SER A 371 -26.88 31.13 -2.63
N GLN A 372 -26.60 32.14 -3.46
CA GLN A 372 -27.06 32.19 -4.85
C GLN A 372 -25.94 32.06 -5.89
N GLN A 373 -24.72 32.51 -5.58
CA GLN A 373 -23.56 32.46 -6.47
C GLN A 373 -22.43 31.61 -5.89
N LEU A 374 -21.54 31.14 -6.76
CA LEU A 374 -20.32 30.44 -6.34
C LEU A 374 -19.18 31.43 -6.10
N SER A 375 -18.50 31.29 -4.97
CA SER A 375 -17.25 32.00 -4.68
C SER A 375 -16.07 31.04 -4.67
N ARG A 376 -15.02 31.41 -5.40
CA ARG A 376 -13.74 30.72 -5.38
C ARG A 376 -12.73 31.46 -4.50
N ILE A 377 -12.14 30.78 -3.54
CA ILE A 377 -11.07 31.30 -2.70
C ILE A 377 -9.77 30.58 -3.05
N TYR A 378 -8.66 31.30 -3.14
CA TYR A 378 -7.34 30.75 -3.44
C TYR A 378 -6.25 31.32 -2.53
N PRO A 379 -5.15 30.57 -2.30
CA PRO A 379 -4.05 31.00 -1.44
C PRO A 379 -3.36 32.27 -1.94
N SER A 380 -2.80 33.05 -1.02
CA SER A 380 -1.99 34.23 -1.37
C SER A 380 -0.72 33.84 -2.15
N GLY A 381 -0.34 34.65 -3.15
CA GLY A 381 0.94 34.48 -3.88
C GLY A 381 2.19 34.59 -3.00
N GLN A 382 2.07 35.09 -1.77
CA GLN A 382 3.15 35.09 -0.77
C GLN A 382 3.48 33.68 -0.24
N ARG A 383 2.61 32.68 -0.47
CA ARG A 383 2.79 31.29 -0.01
C ARG A 383 3.65 30.48 -0.98
N LEU A 384 4.89 30.93 -1.18
CA LEU A 384 5.83 30.34 -2.14
C LEU A 384 6.12 28.85 -1.91
N GLN A 385 6.03 28.39 -0.66
CA GLN A 385 6.22 26.99 -0.26
C GLN A 385 4.91 26.17 -0.31
N SER A 386 3.89 26.65 -1.03
CA SER A 386 2.59 25.99 -1.16
C SER A 386 1.87 25.73 0.17
N SER A 387 2.09 26.57 1.20
CA SER A 387 1.33 26.47 2.46
C SER A 387 -0.16 26.76 2.23
N ASN A 388 -1.01 26.33 3.16
CA ASN A 388 -2.45 26.50 3.07
C ASN A 388 -2.96 27.51 4.11
N TYR A 389 -4.05 28.22 3.78
CA TYR A 389 -4.84 29.03 4.72
C TYR A 389 -5.91 28.16 5.40
N ASN A 390 -6.47 28.62 6.51
CA ASN A 390 -7.54 27.88 7.19
C ASN A 390 -8.82 27.85 6.33
N PRO A 391 -9.26 26.68 5.81
CA PRO A 391 -10.45 26.62 4.97
C PRO A 391 -11.74 26.84 5.76
N GLN A 392 -11.73 26.59 7.08
CA GLN A 392 -12.92 26.72 7.93
C GLN A 392 -13.43 28.16 7.97
N ASP A 393 -12.54 29.15 8.00
CA ASP A 393 -12.93 30.57 7.99
C ASP A 393 -13.73 30.93 6.72
N MET A 394 -13.39 30.30 5.60
CA MET A 394 -14.08 30.50 4.32
C MET A 394 -15.42 29.77 4.28
N TRP A 395 -15.47 28.52 4.78
CA TRP A 395 -16.71 27.75 4.87
C TRP A 395 -17.73 28.39 5.82
N ASN A 396 -17.28 29.07 6.87
CA ASN A 396 -18.15 29.83 7.78
C ASN A 396 -18.93 30.93 7.03
N ALA A 397 -18.38 31.51 5.96
CA ALA A 397 -19.09 32.45 5.10
C ALA A 397 -19.86 31.79 3.95
N GLY A 398 -19.92 30.46 3.90
CA GLY A 398 -20.63 29.70 2.88
C GLY A 398 -19.91 29.60 1.53
N CYS A 399 -18.63 29.98 1.45
CA CYS A 399 -17.82 29.85 0.24
C CYS A 399 -17.69 28.38 -0.18
N GLN A 400 -17.91 28.08 -1.45
CA GLN A 400 -18.05 26.71 -1.95
C GLN A 400 -16.74 26.14 -2.49
N ILE A 401 -16.02 26.93 -3.30
CA ILE A 401 -14.79 26.52 -3.98
C ILE A 401 -13.60 27.07 -3.19
N VAL A 402 -13.30 26.44 -2.05
CA VAL A 402 -12.19 26.81 -1.17
C VAL A 402 -10.96 26.01 -1.60
N ALA A 403 -10.18 26.57 -2.52
CA ALA A 403 -9.09 25.86 -3.18
C ALA A 403 -7.83 25.83 -2.30
N LEU A 404 -7.27 24.63 -2.12
CA LEU A 404 -6.06 24.38 -1.32
C LEU A 404 -4.97 23.69 -2.17
N ASN A 405 -3.71 23.87 -1.76
CA ASN A 405 -2.56 23.15 -2.30
C ASN A 405 -2.56 21.71 -1.76
N PHE A 406 -3.04 20.75 -2.56
CA PHE A 406 -3.24 19.35 -2.16
C PHE A 406 -1.93 18.59 -1.90
N GLN A 407 -0.82 19.06 -2.46
CA GLN A 407 0.52 18.52 -2.28
C GLN A 407 1.12 18.83 -0.90
N THR A 408 0.52 19.74 -0.13
CA THR A 408 1.03 20.19 1.17
C THR A 408 0.19 19.63 2.31
N HIS A 409 0.76 18.67 3.04
CA HIS A 409 0.16 18.12 4.26
C HIS A 409 0.12 19.14 5.41
N GLY A 410 -0.75 18.88 6.39
CA GLY A 410 -0.87 19.68 7.61
C GLY A 410 -2.33 19.95 7.98
N GLU A 411 -2.54 20.69 9.08
CA GLU A 411 -3.84 20.96 9.68
C GLU A 411 -4.90 21.40 8.65
N GLN A 412 -4.55 22.28 7.71
CA GLN A 412 -5.50 22.79 6.72
C GLN A 412 -5.99 21.71 5.75
N MET A 413 -5.10 20.78 5.34
CA MET A 413 -5.51 19.65 4.51
C MET A 413 -6.22 18.56 5.33
N ASP A 414 -5.88 18.39 6.61
CA ASP A 414 -6.61 17.53 7.55
C ASP A 414 -8.08 17.96 7.65
N LEU A 415 -8.31 19.28 7.83
CA LEU A 415 -9.66 19.87 7.87
C LEU A 415 -10.41 19.66 6.55
N ASN A 416 -9.72 19.77 5.42
CA ASN A 416 -10.31 19.50 4.10
C ASN A 416 -10.72 18.03 3.95
N GLN A 417 -9.82 17.10 4.27
CA GLN A 417 -10.12 15.67 4.23
C GLN A 417 -11.27 15.32 5.17
N GLY A 418 -11.29 15.85 6.39
CA GLY A 418 -12.38 15.64 7.35
C GLY A 418 -13.72 16.23 6.87
N ARG A 419 -13.73 17.44 6.30
CA ARG A 419 -14.95 18.06 5.77
C ARG A 419 -15.57 17.23 4.64
N PHE A 420 -14.76 16.66 3.76
CA PHE A 420 -15.18 15.87 2.61
C PHE A 420 -15.17 14.36 2.84
N LEU A 421 -14.94 13.91 4.08
CA LEU A 421 -15.08 12.52 4.50
C LEU A 421 -16.53 12.00 4.37
N PRO A 422 -17.58 12.71 4.85
CA PRO A 422 -18.96 12.22 4.75
C PRO A 422 -19.53 12.31 3.33
N ASN A 423 -20.75 11.81 3.19
CA ASN A 423 -21.52 11.79 1.94
C ASN A 423 -20.81 10.94 0.86
N GLY A 424 -20.24 9.80 1.28
CA GLY A 424 -19.54 8.85 0.42
C GLY A 424 -18.32 9.40 -0.29
N ARG A 425 -17.61 10.35 0.35
CA ARG A 425 -16.40 10.99 -0.20
C ARG A 425 -16.59 11.54 -1.60
N CYS A 426 -17.82 11.93 -1.93
CA CYS A 426 -18.19 12.25 -3.29
C CYS A 426 -17.72 13.67 -3.73
N GLY A 427 -17.12 14.43 -2.80
CA GLY A 427 -16.54 15.75 -3.03
C GLY A 427 -17.53 16.91 -2.95
N TYR A 428 -18.80 16.63 -2.67
CA TYR A 428 -19.87 17.60 -2.43
C TYR A 428 -20.50 17.38 -1.07
N VAL A 429 -20.57 18.42 -0.25
CA VAL A 429 -21.19 18.39 1.08
C VAL A 429 -22.19 19.53 1.20
N LEU A 430 -23.45 19.21 1.48
CA LEU A 430 -24.54 20.18 1.60
C LEU A 430 -24.24 21.14 2.76
N LYS A 431 -24.38 22.45 2.50
CA LYS A 431 -24.22 23.47 3.53
C LYS A 431 -25.39 23.42 4.53
N PRO A 432 -25.17 23.87 5.77
CA PRO A 432 -26.27 24.10 6.71
C PRO A 432 -27.34 25.01 6.13
N SER A 433 -28.60 24.76 6.47
CA SER A 433 -29.75 25.44 5.87
C SER A 433 -29.65 26.97 5.95
N PHE A 434 -29.11 27.52 7.03
CA PHE A 434 -28.93 28.96 7.24
C PHE A 434 -27.85 29.60 6.34
N LEU A 435 -26.97 28.82 5.69
CA LEU A 435 -26.02 29.29 4.67
C LEU A 435 -26.57 29.16 3.24
N CYS A 436 -27.78 28.62 3.09
CA CYS A 436 -28.49 28.46 1.81
C CYS A 436 -29.63 29.46 1.63
N GLN A 437 -29.99 30.23 2.65
CA GLN A 437 -31.09 31.19 2.57
C GLN A 437 -30.60 32.57 2.08
N PRO A 438 -31.21 33.16 1.03
CA PRO A 438 -30.83 34.48 0.51
C PRO A 438 -31.03 35.65 1.50
N ASP A 439 -31.93 35.50 2.46
CA ASP A 439 -32.27 36.47 3.48
C ASP A 439 -31.58 36.21 4.83
N SER A 440 -30.70 35.20 4.91
CA SER A 440 -30.01 34.81 6.14
C SER A 440 -29.37 35.99 6.86
N GLU A 441 -29.61 36.07 8.17
CA GLU A 441 -28.98 37.05 9.07
C GLU A 441 -27.73 36.50 9.77
N PHE A 442 -27.27 35.29 9.39
CA PHE A 442 -26.09 34.66 9.95
C PHE A 442 -24.84 35.51 9.70
N ASN A 443 -24.06 35.76 10.76
CA ASN A 443 -22.77 36.40 10.69
C ASN A 443 -21.71 35.48 11.31
N PRO A 444 -20.68 35.05 10.56
CA PRO A 444 -19.65 34.18 11.12
C PRO A 444 -18.91 34.81 12.32
N GLU A 445 -18.71 36.14 12.34
CA GLU A 445 -18.03 36.83 13.46
C GLU A 445 -18.93 37.07 14.68
N ASN A 446 -20.26 37.01 14.50
CA ASN A 446 -21.22 37.28 15.57
C ASN A 446 -22.43 36.34 15.45
N THR A 447 -22.27 35.12 15.96
CA THR A 447 -23.22 34.02 15.81
C THR A 447 -24.27 33.95 16.94
N GLY A 448 -24.09 34.71 18.03
CA GLY A 448 -24.93 34.61 19.23
C GLY A 448 -26.40 34.93 18.97
N GLY A 449 -27.29 33.95 19.18
CA GLY A 449 -28.74 34.10 19.01
C GLY A 449 -29.23 34.24 17.56
N GLY A 450 -28.34 34.08 16.57
CA GLY A 450 -28.66 34.12 15.15
C GLY A 450 -29.04 32.76 14.55
N PRO A 451 -29.35 32.69 13.24
CA PRO A 451 -29.61 31.43 12.55
C PRO A 451 -28.47 30.42 12.76
N GLY A 452 -28.79 29.16 13.07
CA GLY A 452 -27.79 28.13 13.34
C GLY A 452 -27.17 28.15 14.75
N HIS A 453 -27.49 29.14 15.59
CA HIS A 453 -27.10 29.14 17.00
C HIS A 453 -27.89 28.09 17.77
N ASN A 454 -27.28 26.93 17.98
CA ASN A 454 -27.85 25.81 18.73
C ASN A 454 -26.84 25.27 19.74
N PRO A 455 -26.64 25.96 20.89
CA PRO A 455 -25.65 25.61 21.89
C PRO A 455 -25.75 24.15 22.35
N THR A 456 -24.75 23.36 21.98
CA THR A 456 -24.66 21.93 22.25
C THR A 456 -23.38 21.64 23.03
N LEU A 457 -23.50 20.94 24.16
CA LEU A 457 -22.35 20.52 24.94
C LEU A 457 -21.81 19.21 24.38
N LEU A 458 -20.62 19.27 23.77
CA LEU A 458 -19.84 18.11 23.37
C LEU A 458 -18.89 17.73 24.50
N ILE A 459 -19.08 16.54 25.08
CA ILE A 459 -18.19 15.99 26.10
C ILE A 459 -17.37 14.89 25.43
N ILE A 460 -16.05 15.01 25.41
CA ILE A 460 -15.13 14.00 24.85
C ILE A 460 -14.22 13.52 25.98
N LYS A 461 -14.27 12.22 26.25
CA LYS A 461 -13.41 11.50 27.18
C LYS A 461 -12.38 10.72 26.37
N VAL A 462 -11.13 11.16 26.41
CA VAL A 462 -9.97 10.45 25.85
C VAL A 462 -9.57 9.36 26.84
N ILE A 463 -9.79 8.10 26.46
CA ILE A 463 -9.58 6.96 27.36
C ILE A 463 -8.18 6.41 27.18
N SER A 464 -7.90 5.88 25.99
CA SER A 464 -6.63 5.22 25.67
C SER A 464 -6.28 5.32 24.19
N ALA A 465 -4.99 5.15 23.89
CA ALA A 465 -4.42 5.05 22.55
C ALA A 465 -3.60 3.76 22.43
N GLN A 466 -3.55 3.19 21.23
CA GLN A 466 -2.83 1.96 20.95
C GLN A 466 -1.99 2.10 19.69
N GLN A 467 -0.89 1.35 19.67
CA GLN A 467 -0.02 1.18 18.50
C GLN A 467 0.50 2.50 17.91
N LEU A 468 0.74 3.50 18.77
CA LEU A 468 1.24 4.79 18.33
C LEU A 468 2.59 4.63 17.62
N PRO A 469 2.77 5.19 16.41
CA PRO A 469 4.00 5.05 15.66
C PRO A 469 5.13 5.74 16.42
N LYS A 470 6.35 5.21 16.32
CA LYS A 470 7.55 5.88 16.82
C LYS A 470 8.10 6.80 15.72
N PRO A 471 8.03 8.13 15.88
CA PRO A 471 8.36 9.08 14.81
C PRO A 471 9.88 9.17 14.58
N ASN A 472 10.69 8.98 15.63
CA ASN A 472 12.15 9.04 15.55
C ASN A 472 12.81 7.70 15.89
N THR A 473 13.17 6.94 14.84
CA THR A 473 13.85 5.63 14.99
C THR A 473 15.33 5.75 15.38
N GLU A 474 15.89 6.96 15.50
CA GLU A 474 17.29 7.16 15.93
C GLU A 474 17.46 7.15 17.46
N LYS A 475 16.41 7.46 18.23
CA LYS A 475 16.41 7.36 19.70
C LYS A 475 15.96 5.95 20.12
N LEU A 476 16.87 4.96 20.06
CA LEU A 476 16.58 3.54 20.38
C LEU A 476 15.90 3.29 21.74
N ASN A 477 16.00 4.21 22.70
CA ASN A 477 15.50 4.04 24.07
C ASN A 477 14.34 4.99 24.45
N SER A 478 13.84 5.87 23.57
CA SER A 478 12.66 6.68 23.90
C SER A 478 11.39 5.96 23.49
N ILE A 479 10.54 5.68 24.47
CA ILE A 479 9.14 5.33 24.23
C ILE A 479 8.42 6.64 23.92
N VAL A 480 7.39 6.56 23.09
CA VAL A 480 6.53 7.71 22.82
C VAL A 480 5.95 8.18 24.15
N ASP A 481 6.01 9.48 24.42
CA ASP A 481 5.38 10.15 25.54
C ASP A 481 4.12 10.88 25.00
N PRO A 482 3.05 10.15 24.69
CA PRO A 482 1.99 10.70 23.88
C PRO A 482 1.19 11.77 24.63
N MET A 483 0.72 12.71 23.84
CA MET A 483 -0.24 13.73 24.22
C MET A 483 -1.30 13.81 23.13
N VAL A 484 -2.57 13.91 23.55
CA VAL A 484 -3.70 14.04 22.63
C VAL A 484 -4.24 15.45 22.71
N TRP A 485 -4.32 16.10 21.56
CA TRP A 485 -5.10 17.31 21.37
C TRP A 485 -6.47 16.95 20.82
N VAL A 486 -7.50 17.57 21.41
CA VAL A 486 -8.86 17.59 20.88
C VAL A 486 -9.17 19.02 20.54
N GLU A 487 -9.41 19.26 19.25
CA GLU A 487 -9.63 20.57 18.67
C GLU A 487 -11.02 20.63 18.05
N THR A 488 -11.69 21.77 18.23
CA THR A 488 -12.94 22.11 17.55
C THR A 488 -12.67 23.27 16.61
N HIS A 489 -13.04 23.10 15.34
CA HIS A 489 -12.85 24.09 14.28
C HIS A 489 -14.21 24.40 13.67
N GLY A 490 -14.70 25.63 13.82
CA GLY A 490 -16.03 26.03 13.38
C GLY A 490 -16.09 27.55 13.19
N ALA A 491 -17.21 28.15 13.59
CA ALA A 491 -17.25 29.60 13.76
C ALA A 491 -16.19 30.04 14.79
N PRO A 492 -15.66 31.29 14.73
CA PRO A 492 -14.66 31.78 15.67
C PRO A 492 -14.98 31.54 17.15
N ILE A 493 -16.26 31.58 17.55
CA ILE A 493 -16.71 31.31 18.92
C ILE A 493 -16.55 29.82 19.34
N ASP A 494 -16.58 28.90 18.38
CA ASP A 494 -16.49 27.45 18.59
C ASP A 494 -15.06 26.94 18.48
N ASN A 495 -14.12 27.77 18.02
CA ASN A 495 -12.72 27.42 17.91
C ASN A 495 -12.11 27.21 19.29
N ASN A 496 -11.75 25.98 19.60
CA ASN A 496 -11.21 25.60 20.90
C ASN A 496 -10.22 24.46 20.73
N ARG A 497 -9.24 24.36 21.63
CA ARG A 497 -8.33 23.23 21.70
C ARG A 497 -8.01 22.90 23.14
N LYS A 498 -8.09 21.62 23.47
CA LYS A 498 -7.72 21.09 24.78
C LYS A 498 -6.75 19.95 24.58
N LYS A 499 -5.83 19.81 25.52
CA LYS A 499 -4.81 18.76 25.49
C LYS A 499 -4.88 17.92 26.74
N THR A 500 -4.55 16.64 26.60
CA THR A 500 -4.34 15.77 27.75
C THR A 500 -3.04 16.11 28.47
N HIS A 501 -2.87 15.60 29.69
CA HIS A 501 -1.54 15.55 30.28
C HIS A 501 -0.71 14.52 29.50
N ARG A 502 0.62 14.68 29.45
CA ARG A 502 1.48 13.64 28.87
C ARG A 502 1.44 12.39 29.74
N ILE A 503 1.60 11.23 29.13
CA ILE A 503 1.83 10.00 29.87
C ILE A 503 3.20 9.49 29.45
N ASP A 504 4.08 9.38 30.43
CA ASP A 504 5.40 8.86 30.19
C ASP A 504 5.28 7.36 29.83
N ASN A 505 5.83 6.96 28.70
CA ASN A 505 5.92 5.57 28.25
C ASN A 505 4.60 4.78 28.12
N ASN A 506 3.42 5.42 28.00
CA ASN A 506 2.13 4.72 27.90
C ASN A 506 1.00 5.63 27.34
N GLY A 507 -0.16 5.06 26.98
CA GLY A 507 -1.25 5.79 26.31
C GLY A 507 -2.64 5.67 26.97
N MET A 508 -2.78 5.79 28.31
CA MET A 508 -4.09 5.74 28.99
C MET A 508 -4.36 6.97 29.88
N TRP A 509 -5.21 7.90 29.43
CA TRP A 509 -5.41 9.22 30.04
C TRP A 509 -6.61 9.37 30.96
N ASP A 510 -7.72 8.70 30.62
CA ASP A 510 -9.03 8.89 31.27
C ASP A 510 -9.44 10.37 31.41
N CYS A 511 -9.10 11.21 30.42
CA CYS A 511 -9.27 12.65 30.46
C CYS A 511 -10.57 13.10 29.79
N THR A 512 -11.38 13.88 30.51
CA THR A 512 -12.64 14.41 29.97
C THR A 512 -12.54 15.89 29.61
N PHE A 513 -12.81 16.21 28.36
CA PHE A 513 -12.97 17.55 27.82
C PHE A 513 -14.44 17.87 27.59
N LYS A 514 -14.79 19.13 27.80
CA LYS A 514 -16.13 19.68 27.54
C LYS A 514 -15.99 20.87 26.60
N PHE A 515 -16.70 20.85 25.49
CA PHE A 515 -16.74 21.90 24.48
C PHE A 515 -18.18 22.39 24.35
N LEU A 516 -18.42 23.67 24.60
CA LEU A 516 -19.72 24.28 24.31
C LEU A 516 -19.69 24.76 22.87
N LEU A 517 -20.44 24.09 21.99
CA LEU A 517 -20.53 24.41 20.57
C LEU A 517 -21.76 25.26 20.33
N HIS A 518 -21.59 26.50 19.91
CA HIS A 518 -22.66 27.44 19.59
C HIS A 518 -23.26 27.20 18.21
N VAL A 519 -22.46 26.82 17.19
CA VAL A 519 -22.93 26.54 15.81
C VAL A 519 -22.48 25.13 15.39
N PRO A 520 -23.02 24.07 16.02
CA PRO A 520 -22.53 22.70 15.86
C PRO A 520 -22.53 22.18 14.41
N GLU A 521 -23.44 22.64 13.55
CA GLU A 521 -23.50 22.21 12.14
C GLU A 521 -22.28 22.63 11.32
N LEU A 522 -21.52 23.64 11.76
CA LEU A 522 -20.27 24.06 11.10
C LEU A 522 -19.02 23.43 11.71
N VAL A 523 -19.11 22.79 12.86
CA VAL A 523 -17.94 22.33 13.63
C VAL A 523 -17.35 21.05 13.03
N LEU A 524 -16.03 21.07 12.85
CA LEU A 524 -15.17 19.90 12.68
C LEU A 524 -14.51 19.60 14.04
N VAL A 525 -14.42 18.33 14.38
CA VAL A 525 -13.67 17.83 15.54
C VAL A 525 -12.42 17.15 15.02
N ARG A 526 -11.26 17.57 15.52
CA ARG A 526 -9.95 17.07 15.12
C ARG A 526 -9.22 16.51 16.34
N PHE A 527 -8.77 15.28 16.21
CA PHE A 527 -7.93 14.58 17.18
C PHE A 527 -6.51 14.57 16.64
N VAL A 528 -5.55 15.04 17.43
CA VAL A 528 -4.13 15.06 17.04
C VAL A 528 -3.32 14.40 18.13
N VAL A 529 -2.35 13.60 17.72
CA VAL A 529 -1.51 12.86 18.63
C VAL A 529 -0.09 13.28 18.37
N GLU A 530 0.58 13.73 19.43
CA GLU A 530 1.96 14.19 19.39
C GLU A 530 2.80 13.42 20.40
N ASP A 531 4.05 13.16 20.04
CA ASP A 531 5.09 12.69 20.96
C ASP A 531 5.76 13.88 21.63
N HIS A 532 5.74 13.90 22.96
CA HIS A 532 6.31 15.01 23.71
C HIS A 532 7.84 14.90 23.82
N ASP A 533 8.56 15.87 23.24
CA ASP A 533 10.01 15.98 23.42
C ASP A 533 10.35 17.15 24.36
N TYR A 534 11.20 16.90 25.37
CA TYR A 534 11.67 17.92 26.32
C TYR A 534 12.70 18.89 25.72
N THR A 535 13.34 18.50 24.62
CA THR A 535 14.48 19.18 24.00
C THR A 535 14.16 19.76 22.63
N ALA A 536 13.13 19.24 21.96
CA ALA A 536 12.71 19.65 20.62
C ALA A 536 11.22 20.02 20.58
N ARG A 537 10.72 20.38 19.39
CA ARG A 537 9.28 20.50 19.16
C ARG A 537 8.68 19.09 19.16
N ASN A 538 7.49 18.94 19.76
CA ASN A 538 6.76 17.68 19.72
C ASN A 538 6.64 17.14 18.29
N GLU A 539 6.78 15.84 18.13
CA GLU A 539 6.70 15.16 16.84
C GLU A 539 5.25 14.72 16.59
N PHE A 540 4.76 14.89 15.36
CA PHE A 540 3.40 14.49 14.97
C PHE A 540 3.34 12.98 14.77
N LEU A 541 2.36 12.30 15.38
CA LEU A 541 2.15 10.86 15.26
C LEU A 541 1.00 10.50 14.34
N GLY A 542 -0.06 11.31 14.34
CA GLY A 542 -1.21 11.12 13.47
C GLY A 542 -2.40 11.97 13.88
N GLN A 543 -3.44 11.94 13.05
CA GLN A 543 -4.67 12.71 13.27
C GLN A 543 -5.90 12.02 12.71
N PHE A 544 -7.05 12.38 13.27
CA PHE A 544 -8.34 12.09 12.67
C PHE A 544 -9.28 13.30 12.79
N THR A 545 -9.91 13.69 11.67
CA THR A 545 -10.82 14.84 11.61
C THR A 545 -12.15 14.44 11.01
N LEU A 546 -13.25 14.84 11.64
CA LEU A 546 -14.60 14.61 11.13
C LEU A 546 -15.57 15.73 11.53
N PRO A 547 -16.67 15.96 10.79
CA PRO A 547 -17.70 16.90 11.19
C PRO A 547 -18.45 16.42 12.43
N PHE A 548 -18.80 17.35 13.33
CA PHE A 548 -19.62 17.07 14.51
C PHE A 548 -20.94 16.35 14.16
N THR A 549 -21.54 16.71 13.03
CA THR A 549 -22.77 16.12 12.50
C THR A 549 -22.60 14.69 12.02
N SER A 550 -21.37 14.24 11.77
CA SER A 550 -21.04 12.85 11.37
C SER A 550 -20.39 12.04 12.50
N MET A 551 -20.26 12.62 13.69
CA MET A 551 -20.02 11.82 14.89
C MET A 551 -21.33 11.13 15.29
N ARG A 552 -21.25 9.89 15.78
CA ARG A 552 -22.43 9.14 16.26
C ARG A 552 -23.22 9.89 17.34
N THR A 553 -24.49 9.50 17.52
CA THR A 553 -25.52 10.38 18.10
C THR A 553 -25.59 10.36 19.64
N VAL A 554 -25.23 9.25 20.29
CA VAL A 554 -25.40 9.05 21.74
C VAL A 554 -24.10 8.54 22.36
N SER A 555 -24.03 8.53 23.70
CA SER A 555 -22.87 8.15 24.52
C SER A 555 -22.15 6.89 24.03
N ALA A 556 -21.18 7.04 23.14
CA ALA A 556 -20.56 5.92 22.44
C ALA A 556 -19.10 5.73 22.88
N PHE A 557 -18.71 4.49 23.16
CA PHE A 557 -17.33 4.07 23.29
C PHE A 557 -16.82 3.71 21.90
N ASP A 558 -16.23 4.67 21.22
CA ASP A 558 -15.87 4.50 19.82
C ASP A 558 -14.36 4.37 19.63
N ALA A 559 -14.00 3.63 18.59
CA ALA A 559 -12.66 3.60 18.04
C ALA A 559 -12.46 4.77 17.05
N LEU A 560 -11.34 5.49 17.18
CA LEU A 560 -10.77 6.28 16.08
C LEU A 560 -9.65 5.46 15.46
N GLU A 561 -9.66 5.32 14.14
CA GLU A 561 -8.60 4.64 13.39
C GLU A 561 -7.87 5.66 12.48
N PHE A 562 -6.54 5.75 12.61
CA PHE A 562 -5.68 6.47 11.65
C PHE A 562 -4.35 5.72 11.53
N ASP A 563 -3.83 5.52 10.31
CA ASP A 563 -2.51 4.92 10.05
C ASP A 563 -2.17 3.72 10.98
N ASP A 564 -3.09 2.74 11.07
CA ASP A 564 -3.01 1.53 11.92
C ASP A 564 -3.05 1.75 13.45
N CYS A 565 -3.29 2.97 13.94
CA CYS A 565 -3.51 3.30 15.36
C CYS A 565 -4.99 3.25 15.74
N VAL A 566 -5.30 2.76 16.93
CA VAL A 566 -6.67 2.81 17.50
C VAL A 566 -6.71 3.66 18.76
N PHE A 567 -7.68 4.58 18.85
CA PHE A 567 -8.01 5.32 20.06
C PHE A 567 -9.38 4.95 20.55
N HIS A 568 -9.50 4.67 21.85
CA HIS A 568 -10.82 4.63 22.47
C HIS A 568 -11.16 5.99 23.04
N ILE A 569 -12.27 6.52 22.57
CA ILE A 569 -12.88 7.71 23.12
C ILE A 569 -14.29 7.37 23.57
N ASN A 570 -14.74 8.01 24.64
CA ASN A 570 -16.16 8.07 24.97
C ASN A 570 -16.62 9.50 24.78
N PHE A 571 -17.70 9.75 24.07
CA PHE A 571 -18.23 11.10 23.98
C PHE A 571 -19.73 11.12 24.18
N SER A 572 -20.26 12.25 24.63
CA SER A 572 -21.70 12.49 24.69
C SER A 572 -22.04 13.88 24.18
N LYS A 573 -23.21 13.96 23.52
CA LYS A 573 -23.81 15.21 23.03
C LYS A 573 -24.99 15.52 23.95
N LYS A 574 -24.93 16.64 24.68
CA LYS A 574 -26.03 17.10 25.54
C LYS A 574 -26.52 18.45 25.05
N ASN A 575 -27.80 18.52 24.68
CA ASN A 575 -28.47 19.81 24.53
C ASN A 575 -28.65 20.43 25.92
N SER A 576 -28.52 21.74 26.03
CA SER A 576 -28.51 22.52 27.29
C SER A 576 -29.84 22.49 28.09
N HIS A 577 -30.73 21.53 27.85
CA HIS A 577 -32.06 21.44 28.45
C HIS A 577 -32.31 20.24 29.37
N GLN A 578 -31.30 19.44 29.75
CA GLN A 578 -31.49 18.37 30.75
C GLN A 578 -30.35 18.29 31.77
N SER A 579 -30.73 18.40 33.05
CA SER A 579 -29.88 18.50 34.25
C SER A 579 -29.84 17.21 35.09
N ASP A 580 -28.63 16.94 35.59
CA ASP A 580 -28.23 16.45 36.93
C ASP A 580 -28.17 14.95 37.37
N ASP A 581 -27.02 14.70 38.05
CA ASP A 581 -26.67 13.89 39.24
C ASP A 581 -26.55 12.34 39.23
N VAL A 582 -25.38 11.82 39.64
CA VAL A 582 -25.01 11.42 41.04
C VAL A 582 -23.61 10.75 41.05
N ALA A 583 -22.79 11.07 42.06
CA ALA A 583 -21.47 10.50 42.36
C ALA A 583 -21.51 9.50 43.55
N GLY A 584 -20.60 8.50 43.55
CA GLY A 584 -20.34 7.64 44.72
C GLY A 584 -18.95 6.97 44.65
N LYS A 585 -18.16 7.09 45.73
CA LYS A 585 -16.82 6.51 45.97
C LYS A 585 -16.94 5.25 46.85
N GLU A 586 -16.05 4.24 46.73
CA GLU A 586 -15.09 3.83 47.79
C GLU A 586 -14.22 2.56 47.54
N LYS A 587 -12.92 2.77 47.81
CA LYS A 587 -11.71 2.02 48.27
C LYS A 587 -11.52 0.48 48.41
N ILE A 588 -10.39 0.02 47.82
CA ILE A 588 -9.14 -0.67 48.32
C ILE A 588 -9.21 -1.91 49.29
N GLN A 589 -8.57 -3.05 48.93
CA GLN A 589 -7.37 -3.65 49.61
C GLN A 589 -6.95 -5.07 49.15
N THR A 590 -5.63 -5.24 49.02
CA THR A 590 -4.82 -6.41 48.67
C THR A 590 -4.31 -7.17 49.90
N LYS A 591 -4.01 -8.48 49.75
CA LYS A 591 -3.13 -9.24 50.66
C LYS A 591 -2.27 -10.28 49.92
N LYS A 592 -1.04 -10.44 50.43
CA LYS A 592 0.10 -11.29 50.01
C LYS A 592 0.31 -12.42 51.04
N ASP A 593 0.85 -13.57 50.61
CA ASP A 593 1.85 -14.43 51.29
C ASP A 593 2.21 -15.58 50.31
N LYS A 594 3.46 -15.94 49.96
CA LYS A 594 4.73 -16.36 50.65
C LYS A 594 4.87 -17.89 50.81
N GLY A 595 5.85 -18.48 50.08
CA GLY A 595 6.83 -19.40 50.68
C GLY A 595 7.07 -20.80 50.06
N GLU A 596 8.30 -20.99 49.52
CA GLU A 596 9.24 -22.14 49.65
C GLU A 596 9.34 -23.29 48.59
N THR A 597 10.40 -23.20 47.75
CA THR A 597 11.57 -24.11 47.47
C THR A 597 11.44 -25.65 47.67
N TRP A 598 11.98 -26.59 46.86
CA TRP A 598 13.31 -26.73 46.22
C TRP A 598 13.33 -27.63 44.94
N ALA A 599 14.15 -27.22 43.97
CA ALA A 599 15.11 -27.97 43.13
C ALA A 599 14.72 -29.09 42.12
N LYS A 600 14.93 -28.70 40.85
CA LYS A 600 15.69 -29.35 39.75
C LYS A 600 15.14 -30.62 39.08
N GLU A 601 14.65 -30.40 37.85
CA GLU A 601 15.10 -31.10 36.63
C GLU A 601 14.94 -30.13 35.44
N GLY A 602 15.88 -30.13 34.50
CA GLY A 602 16.01 -29.11 33.44
C GLY A 602 14.83 -29.07 32.46
N PRO A 603 14.60 -27.93 31.75
CA PRO A 603 13.42 -27.76 30.92
C PRO A 603 13.50 -28.61 29.63
N PRO A 604 12.41 -29.28 29.24
CA PRO A 604 12.30 -29.90 27.92
C PRO A 604 12.01 -28.84 26.83
N ASP A 605 12.49 -29.16 25.64
CA ASP A 605 12.30 -28.46 24.36
C ASP A 605 10.92 -27.76 24.19
N PRO A 606 10.88 -26.45 23.89
CA PRO A 606 9.64 -25.67 23.66
C PRO A 606 8.70 -26.28 22.61
N PHE A 607 9.22 -27.07 21.66
CA PHE A 607 8.41 -27.72 20.63
C PHE A 607 7.69 -28.99 21.12
N LYS A 608 8.14 -29.62 22.22
CA LYS A 608 7.40 -30.72 22.86
C LYS A 608 6.13 -30.21 23.54
N ILE A 609 6.16 -29.01 24.09
CA ILE A 609 5.02 -28.42 24.81
C ILE A 609 3.92 -28.01 23.83
N LEU A 610 4.27 -27.34 22.71
CA LEU A 610 3.30 -26.96 21.69
C LEU A 610 2.60 -28.17 21.05
N ASN A 611 3.35 -29.25 20.80
CA ASN A 611 2.84 -30.51 20.24
C ASN A 611 2.09 -31.39 21.27
N SER A 612 2.12 -31.04 22.56
CA SER A 612 1.38 -31.74 23.62
C SER A 612 0.00 -31.14 23.92
N LEU A 613 -0.36 -30.03 23.27
CA LEU A 613 -1.64 -29.34 23.43
C LEU A 613 -2.68 -29.90 22.46
N SER A 614 -3.97 -29.79 22.83
CA SER A 614 -5.09 -30.17 21.97
C SER A 614 -5.18 -29.28 20.72
N GLU A 615 -5.68 -29.84 19.61
CA GLU A 615 -5.80 -29.14 18.32
C GLU A 615 -6.59 -27.82 18.42
N GLU A 616 -7.60 -27.76 19.28
CA GLU A 616 -8.41 -26.54 19.54
C GLU A 616 -7.55 -25.40 20.14
N LYS A 617 -6.64 -25.71 21.07
CA LYS A 617 -5.76 -24.71 21.72
C LYS A 617 -4.65 -24.22 20.79
N GLN A 618 -4.17 -25.08 19.88
CA GLN A 618 -3.24 -24.69 18.82
C GLN A 618 -3.89 -23.71 17.82
N GLN A 619 -5.19 -23.88 17.53
CA GLN A 619 -5.96 -23.01 16.64
C GLN A 619 -6.24 -21.63 17.24
N GLU A 620 -6.52 -21.51 18.54
CA GLU A 620 -6.74 -20.22 19.22
C GLU A 620 -5.49 -19.34 19.23
N ILE A 621 -4.32 -19.92 19.50
CA ILE A 621 -3.03 -19.20 19.46
C ILE A 621 -2.69 -18.75 18.03
N GLN A 622 -3.04 -19.57 17.02
CA GLN A 622 -2.87 -19.21 15.60
C GLN A 622 -3.87 -18.17 15.08
N LYS A 623 -5.07 -18.07 15.70
CA LYS A 623 -6.08 -17.04 15.43
C LYS A 623 -5.63 -15.69 16.02
N ALA A 624 -5.10 -15.67 17.24
CA ALA A 624 -4.52 -14.47 17.85
C ALA A 624 -3.33 -13.94 17.05
N LEU A 625 -2.46 -14.82 16.54
CA LEU A 625 -1.38 -14.46 15.63
C LEU A 625 -1.85 -13.92 14.27
N HIS A 626 -3.13 -14.10 13.88
CA HIS A 626 -3.69 -13.50 12.65
C HIS A 626 -4.04 -12.02 12.78
N LEU A 627 -4.36 -11.60 13.99
CA LEU A 627 -4.87 -10.26 14.26
C LEU A 627 -3.78 -9.16 14.15
N PHE A 628 -2.49 -9.53 14.10
CA PHE A 628 -1.36 -8.61 14.28
C PHE A 628 -0.38 -8.48 13.10
N SER A 629 -0.68 -8.96 11.88
CA SER A 629 0.09 -8.52 10.69
C SER A 629 -0.79 -7.85 9.66
N LEU A 630 -0.89 -6.54 9.78
CA LEU A 630 -0.79 -5.63 8.66
C LEU A 630 0.57 -4.96 8.82
N GLY A 631 1.54 -5.29 7.95
CA GLY A 631 2.93 -4.89 8.14
C GLY A 631 3.69 -4.75 6.82
N GLU A 632 4.64 -3.82 6.84
CA GLU A 632 5.47 -3.29 5.75
C GLU A 632 6.09 -4.34 4.80
N GLY A 633 6.47 -3.87 3.59
CA GLY A 633 7.09 -4.70 2.56
C GLY A 633 8.49 -5.24 2.91
N PRO A 634 9.02 -6.21 2.13
CA PRO A 634 10.35 -6.78 2.32
C PRO A 634 11.46 -5.72 2.39
N PRO A 635 12.48 -5.90 3.25
CA PRO A 635 13.65 -5.03 3.25
C PRO A 635 14.42 -5.21 1.93
N LYS A 636 14.60 -4.10 1.21
CA LYS A 636 15.37 -4.01 -0.05
C LYS A 636 16.83 -3.65 0.18
N SER A 637 17.18 -3.19 1.38
CA SER A 637 18.55 -2.84 1.76
C SER A 637 18.99 -3.52 3.06
N LEU A 638 20.31 -3.70 3.23
CA LEU A 638 20.88 -4.25 4.48
C LEU A 638 20.53 -3.38 5.70
N LYS A 639 20.34 -2.07 5.51
CA LYS A 639 19.91 -1.13 6.56
C LYS A 639 18.45 -1.32 6.97
N GLU A 640 17.56 -1.55 6.00
CA GLU A 640 16.16 -1.94 6.28
C GLU A 640 16.10 -3.31 6.94
N ALA A 641 16.92 -4.27 6.49
CA ALA A 641 16.96 -5.61 7.08
C ALA A 641 17.39 -5.61 8.54
N GLN A 642 18.33 -4.73 8.94
CA GLN A 642 18.72 -4.56 10.35
C GLN A 642 17.57 -4.10 11.25
N ARG A 643 16.55 -3.47 10.67
CA ARG A 643 15.36 -2.97 11.36
C ARG A 643 14.14 -3.90 11.21
N HIS A 644 14.28 -4.98 10.45
CA HIS A 644 13.20 -5.89 10.09
C HIS A 644 13.26 -7.21 10.89
N ASN A 645 12.13 -7.66 11.44
CA ASN A 645 12.07 -8.89 12.24
C ASN A 645 11.82 -10.14 11.35
N PHE A 646 12.80 -11.04 11.29
CA PHE A 646 12.73 -12.24 10.44
C PHE A 646 12.25 -13.50 11.18
N ILE A 647 10.97 -13.55 11.57
CA ILE A 647 10.38 -14.61 12.42
C ILE A 647 10.71 -16.05 11.95
N PHE A 648 10.46 -16.38 10.68
CA PHE A 648 10.78 -17.71 10.14
C PHE A 648 12.29 -17.99 10.15
N TRP A 649 13.10 -17.08 9.59
CA TRP A 649 14.55 -17.28 9.45
C TRP A 649 15.26 -17.29 10.80
N ASN A 650 14.70 -16.65 11.82
CA ASN A 650 15.18 -16.74 13.20
C ASN A 650 15.06 -18.17 13.74
N SER A 651 14.03 -18.93 13.34
CA SER A 651 13.87 -20.35 13.69
C SER A 651 14.70 -21.32 12.83
N GLN A 652 15.22 -20.86 11.68
CA GLN A 652 16.00 -21.70 10.78
C GLN A 652 17.50 -21.71 11.16
N PRO A 653 18.25 -22.78 10.83
CA PRO A 653 19.69 -22.86 11.04
C PRO A 653 20.46 -21.99 10.03
N VAL A 654 20.32 -20.68 10.15
CA VAL A 654 21.03 -19.67 9.34
C VAL A 654 21.65 -18.62 10.27
N PRO A 655 22.79 -18.00 9.88
CA PRO A 655 23.40 -16.92 10.66
C PRO A 655 22.44 -15.75 10.86
N LYS A 656 22.47 -15.13 12.04
CA LYS A 656 21.55 -14.03 12.38
C LYS A 656 22.14 -12.68 12.01
N ILE A 657 21.28 -11.68 11.80
CA ILE A 657 21.72 -10.33 11.42
C ILE A 657 22.53 -9.72 12.57
N GLY A 658 23.73 -9.22 12.27
CA GLY A 658 24.66 -8.70 13.27
C GLY A 658 25.55 -9.76 13.94
N GLU A 659 25.40 -11.05 13.62
CA GLU A 659 26.32 -12.10 14.09
C GLU A 659 27.68 -11.98 13.38
N GLU A 660 28.76 -11.78 14.15
CA GLU A 660 30.12 -11.83 13.62
C GLU A 660 30.55 -13.28 13.35
N VAL A 661 30.41 -13.70 12.09
CA VAL A 661 30.84 -15.03 11.64
C VAL A 661 32.32 -15.01 11.28
N LEU A 662 33.17 -15.43 12.22
CA LEU A 662 34.63 -15.49 12.04
C LEU A 662 35.15 -16.83 11.48
N SER A 663 34.29 -17.85 11.37
CA SER A 663 34.65 -19.20 10.92
C SER A 663 33.56 -19.82 10.06
N HIS A 664 33.92 -20.78 9.19
CA HIS A 664 32.95 -21.51 8.38
C HIS A 664 32.69 -22.93 8.90
N GLY A 665 31.44 -23.41 8.81
CA GLY A 665 31.08 -24.76 9.25
C GLY A 665 29.57 -24.97 9.45
N PRO A 666 29.12 -26.20 9.77
CA PRO A 666 27.71 -26.47 10.04
C PRO A 666 27.24 -25.75 11.31
N ILE A 667 25.98 -25.28 11.30
CA ILE A 667 25.36 -24.62 12.46
C ILE A 667 24.76 -25.66 13.41
N GLN A 668 24.05 -26.64 12.84
CA GLN A 668 23.52 -27.80 13.55
C GLN A 668 24.33 -29.04 13.14
N THR A 669 24.88 -29.73 14.15
CA THR A 669 25.70 -30.94 13.97
C THR A 669 24.97 -32.23 14.37
N GLU A 670 23.91 -32.13 15.17
CA GLU A 670 23.09 -33.28 15.58
C GLU A 670 22.17 -33.73 14.44
N LYS A 671 21.98 -35.05 14.27
CA LYS A 671 20.99 -35.59 13.32
C LYS A 671 19.58 -35.23 13.82
N PRO A 672 18.82 -34.37 13.12
CA PRO A 672 17.48 -34.02 13.56
C PRO A 672 16.56 -35.24 13.47
N ASN A 673 15.55 -35.31 14.35
CA ASN A 673 14.51 -36.33 14.24
C ASN A 673 13.60 -36.00 13.03
N ILE A 674 13.76 -36.74 11.94
CA ILE A 674 13.08 -36.45 10.67
C ILE A 674 11.65 -37.01 10.69
N ARG A 675 10.68 -36.14 10.43
CA ARG A 675 9.27 -36.52 10.29
C ARG A 675 9.07 -37.44 9.08
N GLN A 676 8.42 -38.58 9.29
CA GLN A 676 8.15 -39.56 8.23
C GLN A 676 6.97 -39.12 7.33
N ASP A 677 5.91 -38.59 7.92
CA ASP A 677 4.74 -38.12 7.17
C ASP A 677 4.95 -36.73 6.57
N CYS A 678 4.31 -36.48 5.42
CA CYS A 678 4.25 -35.15 4.82
C CYS A 678 3.64 -34.11 5.77
N TYR A 679 4.04 -32.85 5.61
CA TYR A 679 3.36 -31.75 6.32
C TYR A 679 1.91 -31.59 5.87
N SER A 680 1.02 -31.25 6.79
CA SER A 680 -0.40 -31.04 6.48
C SER A 680 -0.58 -29.80 5.59
N LEU A 681 -1.35 -29.95 4.51
CA LEU A 681 -1.82 -28.82 3.69
C LEU A 681 -3.19 -28.33 4.19
N PRO A 682 -3.57 -27.07 3.88
CA PRO A 682 -4.93 -26.60 4.12
C PRO A 682 -5.99 -27.48 3.43
N GLU A 683 -7.23 -27.49 3.94
CA GLU A 683 -8.32 -28.28 3.35
C GLU A 683 -8.53 -27.89 1.88
N GLY A 684 -8.72 -28.90 1.02
CA GLY A 684 -8.92 -28.71 -0.41
C GLY A 684 -7.63 -28.68 -1.24
N PHE A 685 -6.46 -28.92 -0.63
CA PHE A 685 -5.18 -29.07 -1.34
C PHE A 685 -4.55 -30.45 -1.10
N CYS A 686 -3.73 -30.90 -2.03
CA CYS A 686 -2.97 -32.14 -1.93
C CYS A 686 -1.55 -31.97 -2.47
N TRP A 687 -0.62 -32.73 -1.89
CA TRP A 687 0.75 -32.80 -2.36
C TRP A 687 0.82 -33.60 -3.65
N GLU A 688 1.69 -33.17 -4.54
CA GLU A 688 2.10 -33.95 -5.71
C GLU A 688 3.62 -33.93 -5.83
N THR A 689 4.17 -35.05 -6.26
CA THR A 689 5.54 -35.11 -6.76
C THR A 689 5.45 -34.99 -8.27
N LEU A 690 5.98 -33.90 -8.82
CA LEU A 690 5.95 -33.68 -10.27
C LEU A 690 7.07 -34.45 -10.92
N ASP A 691 6.72 -35.24 -11.92
CA ASP A 691 7.65 -35.90 -12.82
C ASP A 691 7.84 -35.05 -14.09
N LEU A 692 8.99 -34.37 -14.17
CA LEU A 692 9.34 -33.51 -15.29
C LEU A 692 9.87 -34.29 -16.51
N GLU A 693 9.92 -35.63 -16.44
CA GLU A 693 10.09 -36.47 -17.64
C GLU A 693 8.81 -36.48 -18.49
N THR A 694 7.65 -36.32 -17.85
CA THR A 694 6.35 -36.26 -18.50
C THR A 694 6.06 -34.87 -19.08
N LEU A 695 5.80 -34.80 -20.40
CA LEU A 695 5.59 -33.53 -21.11
C LEU A 695 4.40 -32.73 -20.57
N GLU A 696 3.30 -33.39 -20.22
CA GLU A 696 2.09 -32.76 -19.70
C GLU A 696 2.34 -32.01 -18.37
N GLN A 697 3.04 -32.65 -17.43
CA GLN A 697 3.37 -32.03 -16.14
C GLN A 697 4.40 -30.90 -16.29
N LEU A 698 5.34 -31.05 -17.23
CA LEU A 698 6.32 -30.02 -17.55
C LEU A 698 5.67 -28.77 -18.17
N GLU A 699 4.72 -28.94 -19.10
CA GLU A 699 3.93 -27.86 -19.70
C GLU A 699 3.03 -27.17 -18.67
N GLU A 700 2.43 -27.92 -17.74
CA GLU A 700 1.65 -27.37 -16.65
C GLU A 700 2.53 -26.52 -15.71
N LEU A 701 3.71 -27.01 -15.35
CA LEU A 701 4.67 -26.25 -14.54
C LEU A 701 5.13 -24.98 -15.26
N CYS A 702 5.44 -25.05 -16.55
CA CYS A 702 5.70 -23.89 -17.40
C CYS A 702 4.57 -22.86 -17.30
N THR A 703 3.32 -23.31 -17.37
CA THR A 703 2.13 -22.44 -17.27
C THR A 703 2.05 -21.76 -15.91
N LEU A 704 2.19 -22.51 -14.81
CA LEU A 704 2.20 -21.95 -13.46
C LEU A 704 3.27 -20.86 -13.32
N LEU A 705 4.51 -21.16 -13.71
CA LEU A 705 5.65 -20.25 -13.56
C LEU A 705 5.48 -19.01 -14.45
N ASN A 706 5.08 -19.16 -15.70
CA ASN A 706 4.87 -18.03 -16.62
C ASN A 706 3.79 -17.07 -16.11
N GLU A 707 2.72 -17.59 -15.51
CA GLU A 707 1.63 -16.76 -15.01
C GLU A 707 1.91 -16.15 -13.62
N ASN A 708 2.70 -16.84 -12.78
CA ASN A 708 2.76 -16.57 -11.35
C ASN A 708 4.18 -16.39 -10.75
N TYR A 709 5.27 -16.53 -11.49
CA TYR A 709 6.62 -16.44 -10.91
C TYR A 709 7.12 -15.00 -10.74
N THR A 710 7.01 -14.15 -11.77
CA THR A 710 7.41 -12.73 -11.70
C THR A 710 6.19 -11.79 -11.52
N ALA A 711 6.34 -10.77 -10.68
CA ALA A 711 5.31 -9.75 -10.44
C ALA A 711 5.97 -8.38 -10.54
N GLU A 712 5.95 -7.80 -11.74
CA GLU A 712 5.96 -6.36 -11.86
C GLU A 712 4.49 -5.96 -11.95
N ASP A 713 4.04 -5.06 -11.07
CA ASP A 713 2.65 -4.61 -10.97
C ASP A 713 2.23 -3.73 -12.18
N ASP A 714 3.17 -3.46 -13.09
CA ASP A 714 2.99 -2.67 -14.31
C ASP A 714 2.45 -3.49 -15.51
N ASN A 715 2.39 -4.83 -15.41
CA ASN A 715 1.93 -5.75 -16.45
C ASN A 715 2.60 -5.56 -17.83
N THR A 716 3.85 -5.08 -17.93
CA THR A 716 4.51 -4.80 -19.23
C THR A 716 5.32 -6.00 -19.78
N LEU A 717 6.08 -6.69 -18.93
CA LEU A 717 6.92 -7.85 -19.30
C LEU A 717 6.61 -9.06 -18.41
N ARG A 718 6.37 -10.22 -19.02
CA ARG A 718 6.11 -11.49 -18.33
C ARG A 718 7.19 -12.49 -18.65
N PHE A 719 7.79 -13.11 -17.63
CA PHE A 719 8.80 -14.15 -17.84
C PHE A 719 8.22 -15.35 -18.60
N HIS A 720 8.99 -15.93 -19.52
CA HIS A 720 8.62 -17.09 -20.32
C HIS A 720 9.66 -18.22 -20.17
N CYS A 721 9.32 -19.21 -19.36
CA CYS A 721 9.97 -20.50 -19.23
C CYS A 721 9.53 -21.44 -20.36
N SER A 722 10.49 -21.94 -21.15
CA SER A 722 10.24 -23.05 -22.07
C SER A 722 10.41 -24.41 -21.36
N PRO A 723 9.77 -25.48 -21.85
CA PRO A 723 9.95 -26.84 -21.31
C PRO A 723 11.41 -27.31 -21.31
N GLU A 724 12.15 -27.05 -22.40
CA GLU A 724 13.56 -27.42 -22.57
C GLU A 724 14.43 -26.72 -21.54
N PHE A 725 14.11 -25.45 -21.28
CA PHE A 725 14.79 -24.63 -20.31
C PHE A 725 14.53 -25.12 -18.87
N LEU A 726 13.28 -25.43 -18.51
CA LEU A 726 12.96 -25.97 -17.19
C LEU A 726 13.60 -27.34 -16.96
N ARG A 727 13.60 -28.21 -17.97
CA ARG A 727 14.26 -29.51 -17.88
C ARG A 727 15.77 -29.36 -17.69
N TRP A 728 16.41 -28.40 -18.36
CA TRP A 728 17.82 -28.10 -18.13
C TRP A 728 18.09 -27.62 -16.71
N ALA A 729 17.25 -26.73 -16.17
CA ALA A 729 17.44 -26.14 -14.84
C ALA A 729 17.07 -27.08 -13.67
N LEU A 730 16.05 -27.93 -13.83
CA LEU A 730 15.48 -28.72 -12.74
C LEU A 730 15.90 -30.19 -12.72
N CYS A 731 16.47 -30.69 -13.82
CA CYS A 731 16.88 -32.09 -13.99
C CYS A 731 18.38 -32.25 -14.28
N PRO A 732 19.31 -31.68 -13.48
CA PRO A 732 20.74 -31.98 -13.62
C PRO A 732 21.06 -33.42 -13.20
N PRO A 733 22.21 -33.99 -13.60
CA PRO A 733 22.59 -35.34 -13.22
C PRO A 733 22.46 -35.59 -11.71
N GLY A 734 21.78 -36.68 -11.35
CA GLY A 734 21.51 -37.03 -9.94
C GLY A 734 20.29 -36.36 -9.30
N TRP A 735 19.50 -35.59 -10.06
CA TRP A 735 18.22 -35.04 -9.59
C TRP A 735 17.28 -36.15 -9.10
N GLN A 736 16.38 -35.79 -8.18
CA GLN A 736 15.41 -36.70 -7.58
C GLN A 736 14.00 -36.16 -7.83
N PRO A 737 13.06 -36.97 -8.38
CA PRO A 737 11.67 -36.55 -8.55
C PRO A 737 11.04 -36.09 -7.24
N GLU A 738 11.37 -36.74 -6.12
CA GLU A 738 10.86 -36.40 -4.79
C GLU A 738 11.17 -34.95 -4.39
N TRP A 739 12.19 -34.33 -4.97
CA TRP A 739 12.56 -32.95 -4.71
C TRP A 739 11.78 -31.93 -5.56
N HIS A 740 10.87 -32.37 -6.43
CA HIS A 740 9.95 -31.52 -7.20
C HIS A 740 8.57 -31.51 -6.55
N CYS A 741 8.42 -30.69 -5.51
CA CYS A 741 7.22 -30.62 -4.69
C CYS A 741 6.16 -29.71 -5.31
N GLY A 742 5.07 -30.28 -5.82
CA GLY A 742 3.88 -29.60 -6.29
C GLY A 742 2.74 -29.57 -5.25
N VAL A 743 1.89 -28.55 -5.34
CA VAL A 743 0.62 -28.46 -4.61
C VAL A 743 -0.51 -28.30 -5.60
N ARG A 744 -1.49 -29.21 -5.53
CA ARG A 744 -2.70 -29.17 -6.35
C ARG A 744 -3.94 -28.87 -5.54
N VAL A 745 -4.92 -28.26 -6.19
CA VAL A 745 -6.28 -28.17 -5.67
C VAL A 745 -6.95 -29.54 -5.81
N SER A 746 -7.45 -30.09 -4.70
CA SER A 746 -7.99 -31.45 -4.63
C SER A 746 -9.22 -31.67 -5.50
N SER A 747 -10.05 -30.65 -5.71
CA SER A 747 -11.32 -30.74 -6.46
C SER A 747 -11.15 -30.78 -7.97
N ASN A 748 -10.23 -30.00 -8.53
CA ASN A 748 -10.04 -29.85 -9.99
C ASN A 748 -8.64 -30.23 -10.47
N LYS A 749 -7.77 -30.71 -9.57
CA LYS A 749 -6.39 -31.12 -9.86
C LYS A 749 -5.51 -30.04 -10.46
N LYS A 750 -5.86 -28.76 -10.37
CA LYS A 750 -5.02 -27.67 -10.90
C LYS A 750 -3.76 -27.48 -10.05
N LEU A 751 -2.58 -27.41 -10.68
CA LEU A 751 -1.32 -27.04 -10.02
C LEU A 751 -1.32 -25.56 -9.61
N VAL A 752 -1.01 -25.28 -8.34
CA VAL A 752 -1.10 -23.94 -7.74
C VAL A 752 0.08 -23.54 -6.86
N GLY A 753 1.00 -24.48 -6.61
CA GLY A 753 2.25 -24.21 -5.90
C GLY A 753 3.34 -25.19 -6.34
N PHE A 754 4.59 -24.73 -6.31
CA PHE A 754 5.75 -25.52 -6.68
C PHE A 754 7.00 -25.06 -5.93
N ILE A 755 7.85 -25.99 -5.52
CA ILE A 755 9.23 -25.74 -5.08
C ILE A 755 10.10 -26.91 -5.53
N SER A 756 11.35 -26.63 -5.90
CA SER A 756 12.29 -27.66 -6.33
C SER A 756 13.61 -27.60 -5.56
N ALA A 757 14.31 -28.72 -5.52
CA ALA A 757 15.73 -28.76 -5.15
C ALA A 757 16.52 -29.62 -6.15
N VAL A 758 17.78 -29.26 -6.38
CA VAL A 758 18.72 -29.98 -7.24
C VAL A 758 20.00 -30.32 -6.47
N PRO A 759 20.67 -31.45 -6.75
CA PRO A 759 21.89 -31.83 -6.05
C PRO A 759 23.03 -30.88 -6.40
N ALA A 760 23.87 -30.55 -5.41
CA ALA A 760 25.08 -29.78 -5.62
C ALA A 760 26.20 -30.24 -4.68
N THR A 761 27.40 -30.38 -5.21
CA THR A 761 28.61 -30.48 -4.38
C THR A 761 29.29 -29.13 -4.37
N VAL A 762 29.39 -28.49 -3.21
CA VAL A 762 29.92 -27.13 -3.08
C VAL A 762 31.14 -27.17 -2.17
N LYS A 763 32.20 -26.49 -2.59
CA LYS A 763 33.39 -26.23 -1.77
C LYS A 763 33.28 -24.83 -1.17
N ILE A 764 33.39 -24.78 0.16
CA ILE A 764 33.33 -23.58 0.96
C ILE A 764 34.68 -23.47 1.68
N TYR A 765 35.52 -22.54 1.23
CA TYR A 765 36.93 -22.43 1.58
C TYR A 765 37.66 -23.77 1.38
N SER A 766 38.04 -24.43 2.48
CA SER A 766 38.74 -25.73 2.47
C SER A 766 37.80 -26.93 2.54
N THR A 767 36.50 -26.74 2.81
CA THR A 767 35.58 -27.85 3.08
C THR A 767 34.69 -28.15 1.88
N GLU A 768 34.67 -29.42 1.48
CA GLU A 768 33.79 -29.92 0.43
C GLU A 768 32.53 -30.50 1.05
N LYS A 769 31.36 -30.10 0.54
CA LYS A 769 30.08 -30.48 1.12
C LYS A 769 29.04 -30.79 0.06
N LYS A 770 28.45 -31.98 0.15
CA LYS A 770 27.22 -32.33 -0.56
C LYS A 770 26.04 -31.59 0.07
N MET A 771 25.28 -30.91 -0.76
CA MET A 771 24.11 -30.14 -0.38
C MET A 771 23.09 -30.12 -1.52
N VAL A 772 21.99 -29.40 -1.33
CA VAL A 772 21.05 -29.11 -2.40
C VAL A 772 21.02 -27.64 -2.73
N GLU A 773 20.67 -27.31 -3.96
CA GLU A 773 20.32 -25.96 -4.37
C GLU A 773 18.79 -25.89 -4.53
N VAL A 774 18.15 -24.96 -3.81
CA VAL A 774 16.70 -24.81 -3.82
C VAL A 774 16.31 -23.78 -4.88
N ASN A 775 15.40 -24.14 -5.79
CA ASN A 775 15.02 -23.32 -6.94
C ASN A 775 13.50 -23.26 -7.17
N PHE A 776 13.02 -22.22 -7.87
CA PHE A 776 11.64 -22.07 -8.37
C PHE A 776 10.52 -22.20 -7.33
N LEU A 777 10.65 -21.56 -6.17
CA LEU A 777 9.50 -21.44 -5.25
C LEU A 777 8.44 -20.50 -5.85
N CYS A 778 7.33 -21.08 -6.31
CA CYS A 778 6.20 -20.36 -6.88
C CYS A 778 4.91 -20.75 -6.16
N VAL A 779 4.12 -19.74 -5.79
CA VAL A 779 2.74 -19.92 -5.32
C VAL A 779 1.84 -19.03 -6.16
N HIS A 780 0.74 -19.60 -6.64
CA HIS A 780 -0.27 -18.90 -7.42
C HIS A 780 -0.67 -17.59 -6.72
N LYS A 781 -0.74 -16.49 -7.48
CA LYS A 781 -0.86 -15.10 -6.95
C LYS A 781 -1.95 -14.95 -5.88
N LYS A 782 -3.14 -15.50 -6.12
CA LYS A 782 -4.30 -15.45 -5.20
C LYS A 782 -4.15 -16.26 -3.91
N LEU A 783 -3.18 -17.17 -3.84
CA LEU A 783 -2.97 -18.09 -2.70
C LEU A 783 -1.76 -17.72 -1.85
N ARG A 784 -1.03 -16.65 -2.20
CA ARG A 784 0.16 -16.21 -1.47
C ARG A 784 -0.15 -15.76 -0.04
N SER A 785 -1.36 -15.31 0.26
CA SER A 785 -1.77 -15.00 1.64
C SER A 785 -2.08 -16.24 2.50
N LYS A 786 -2.08 -17.45 1.92
CA LYS A 786 -2.49 -18.70 2.61
C LYS A 786 -1.32 -19.51 3.20
N ARG A 787 -0.18 -18.86 3.48
CA ARG A 787 0.99 -19.49 4.15
C ARG A 787 1.55 -20.75 3.47
N MET A 788 1.35 -20.90 2.15
CA MET A 788 1.78 -22.11 1.42
C MET A 788 3.31 -22.21 1.25
N ALA A 789 4.02 -21.08 1.13
CA ALA A 789 5.47 -21.11 0.88
C ALA A 789 6.30 -21.63 2.06
N PRO A 790 6.07 -21.23 3.34
CA PRO A 790 6.76 -21.86 4.47
C PRO A 790 6.49 -23.37 4.57
N VAL A 791 5.29 -23.82 4.21
CA VAL A 791 4.94 -25.25 4.19
C VAL A 791 5.68 -25.98 3.07
N LEU A 792 5.77 -25.38 1.88
CA LEU A 792 6.60 -25.86 0.77
C LEU A 792 8.09 -25.96 1.16
N ILE A 793 8.65 -24.93 1.81
CA ILE A 793 10.05 -24.91 2.29
C ILE A 793 10.30 -26.00 3.33
N ARG A 794 9.38 -26.20 4.28
CA ARG A 794 9.48 -27.28 5.27
C ARG A 794 9.37 -28.66 4.64
N GLU A 795 8.48 -28.83 3.68
CA GLU A 795 8.30 -30.10 2.98
C GLU A 795 9.51 -30.45 2.12
N ILE A 796 10.06 -29.52 1.33
CA ILE A 796 11.29 -29.80 0.58
C ILE A 796 12.47 -30.07 1.53
N THR A 797 12.59 -29.32 2.63
CA THR A 797 13.59 -29.57 3.66
C THR A 797 13.46 -30.98 4.22
N ARG A 798 12.24 -31.44 4.53
CA ARG A 798 11.96 -32.80 5.02
C ARG A 798 12.39 -33.86 4.00
N ARG A 799 11.99 -33.72 2.74
CA ARG A 799 12.31 -34.68 1.66
C ARG A 799 13.80 -34.76 1.38
N VAL A 800 14.52 -33.63 1.47
CA VAL A 800 15.98 -33.58 1.34
C VAL A 800 16.67 -34.21 2.54
N GLN A 801 16.20 -33.94 3.75
CA GLN A 801 16.74 -34.54 4.99
C GLN A 801 16.53 -36.05 5.06
N GLN A 802 15.45 -36.58 4.49
CA GLN A 802 15.23 -38.03 4.36
C GLN A 802 16.33 -38.73 3.55
N GLN A 803 17.02 -38.00 2.67
CA GLN A 803 18.18 -38.47 1.91
C GLN A 803 19.52 -38.17 2.61
N GLU A 804 19.49 -37.88 3.91
CA GLU A 804 20.65 -37.55 4.75
C GLU A 804 21.44 -36.29 4.29
N ILE A 805 20.78 -35.36 3.59
CA ILE A 805 21.35 -34.05 3.22
C ILE A 805 20.74 -32.96 4.11
N TYR A 806 21.60 -32.16 4.75
CA TYR A 806 21.17 -31.17 5.76
C TYR A 806 21.57 -29.74 5.45
N GLN A 807 22.25 -29.51 4.33
CA GLN A 807 22.75 -28.22 3.90
C GLN A 807 22.09 -27.84 2.58
N ALA A 808 21.92 -26.54 2.37
CA ALA A 808 21.45 -26.02 1.09
C ALA A 808 22.08 -24.68 0.75
N ILE A 809 22.05 -24.32 -0.53
CA ILE A 809 22.42 -23.01 -1.05
C ILE A 809 21.25 -22.41 -1.82
N TYR A 810 21.06 -21.09 -1.71
CA TYR A 810 20.00 -20.37 -2.40
C TYR A 810 20.35 -18.88 -2.53
N ARG A 811 19.60 -18.18 -3.39
CA ARG A 811 19.76 -16.73 -3.63
C ARG A 811 18.44 -16.01 -3.49
N ALA A 812 18.49 -14.72 -3.16
CA ALA A 812 17.31 -13.85 -3.14
C ALA A 812 17.62 -12.44 -3.63
N ASN A 813 16.60 -11.77 -4.19
CA ASN A 813 16.64 -10.34 -4.57
C ASN A 813 16.11 -9.41 -3.47
N VAL A 814 15.92 -9.97 -2.28
CA VAL A 814 15.49 -9.30 -1.05
C VAL A 814 16.47 -9.69 0.05
N VAL A 815 16.62 -8.83 1.05
CA VAL A 815 17.59 -9.09 2.10
C VAL A 815 16.97 -10.02 3.14
N LEU A 816 17.46 -11.26 3.17
CA LEU A 816 17.26 -12.22 4.26
C LEU A 816 18.41 -12.13 5.28
N PRO A 817 18.27 -12.69 6.50
CA PRO A 817 19.31 -12.65 7.52
C PRO A 817 20.67 -13.14 7.01
N THR A 818 21.67 -12.27 7.15
CA THR A 818 23.11 -12.46 6.90
C THR A 818 23.45 -13.18 5.58
N PRO A 819 23.49 -12.44 4.46
CA PRO A 819 23.98 -12.99 3.21
C PRO A 819 25.47 -13.31 3.28
N VAL A 820 25.86 -14.41 2.64
CA VAL A 820 27.27 -14.80 2.49
C VAL A 820 28.01 -13.81 1.58
N THR A 821 27.32 -13.35 0.54
CA THR A 821 27.80 -12.28 -0.34
C THR A 821 26.62 -11.54 -0.96
N SER A 822 26.84 -10.29 -1.34
CA SER A 822 25.85 -9.43 -2.01
C SER A 822 26.48 -8.79 -3.23
N PHE A 823 25.81 -8.84 -4.38
CA PHE A 823 26.33 -8.33 -5.65
C PHE A 823 25.21 -7.73 -6.49
N ARG A 824 25.58 -6.86 -7.42
CA ARG A 824 24.65 -6.16 -8.31
C ARG A 824 24.50 -6.91 -9.63
N ASN A 825 23.31 -6.84 -10.21
CA ASN A 825 23.07 -7.28 -11.57
C ASN A 825 23.37 -6.13 -12.54
N TRP A 826 24.01 -6.44 -13.66
CA TRP A 826 24.38 -5.48 -14.69
C TRP A 826 23.83 -5.92 -16.03
N TYR A 827 23.45 -4.98 -16.88
CA TYR A 827 22.91 -5.28 -18.19
C TYR A 827 23.54 -4.43 -19.30
N ARG A 828 23.63 -5.00 -20.49
CA ARG A 828 24.20 -4.39 -21.69
C ARG A 828 23.15 -4.38 -22.78
N SER A 829 22.74 -3.20 -23.22
CA SER A 829 21.78 -3.04 -24.31
C SER A 829 22.38 -3.48 -25.65
N LEU A 830 21.86 -4.56 -26.23
CA LEU A 830 22.19 -5.02 -27.59
C LEU A 830 21.22 -4.43 -28.62
N ASN A 831 19.98 -4.19 -28.20
CA ASN A 831 18.91 -3.53 -28.96
C ASN A 831 18.31 -2.33 -28.18
N PRO A 832 19.05 -1.20 -28.06
CA PRO A 832 18.63 -0.09 -27.21
C PRO A 832 17.28 0.51 -27.58
N ARG A 833 16.93 0.53 -28.87
CA ARG A 833 15.64 1.05 -29.32
C ARG A 833 14.48 0.25 -28.73
N LYS A 834 14.55 -1.08 -28.86
CA LYS A 834 13.52 -1.97 -28.32
C LYS A 834 13.44 -1.86 -26.79
N LEU A 835 14.58 -1.79 -26.09
CA LEU A 835 14.59 -1.68 -24.62
C LEU A 835 13.99 -0.34 -24.13
N ILE A 836 14.21 0.76 -24.84
CA ILE A 836 13.62 2.07 -24.50
C ILE A 836 12.12 2.09 -24.82
N GLU A 837 11.70 1.58 -25.98
CA GLU A 837 10.28 1.50 -26.36
C GLU A 837 9.47 0.58 -25.42
N LEU A 838 10.12 -0.40 -24.78
CA LEU A 838 9.52 -1.30 -23.79
C LEU A 838 9.64 -0.82 -22.33
N ASN A 839 10.14 0.40 -22.08
CA ASN A 839 10.44 0.91 -20.73
C ASN A 839 11.40 0.05 -19.89
N PHE A 840 12.12 -0.91 -20.50
CA PHE A 840 13.14 -1.71 -19.81
C PHE A 840 14.38 -0.85 -19.43
N SER A 841 14.67 0.18 -20.22
CA SER A 841 15.73 1.14 -19.93
C SER A 841 15.28 2.56 -20.27
N THR A 842 15.55 3.53 -19.40
CA THR A 842 15.17 4.93 -19.63
C THR A 842 16.17 5.65 -20.54
N LEU A 843 15.67 6.57 -21.38
CA LEU A 843 16.53 7.45 -22.18
C LEU A 843 17.08 8.56 -21.28
N PRO A 844 18.41 8.69 -21.10
CA PRO A 844 18.95 9.75 -20.25
C PRO A 844 18.56 11.15 -20.79
N PRO A 845 18.24 12.13 -19.92
CA PRO A 845 17.68 13.44 -20.34
C PRO A 845 18.55 14.24 -21.32
N HIS A 846 19.84 13.90 -21.43
CA HIS A 846 20.84 14.58 -22.27
C HIS A 846 21.29 13.75 -23.49
N MET A 847 20.61 12.64 -23.80
CA MET A 847 20.93 11.77 -24.94
C MET A 847 19.76 11.63 -25.89
N THR A 848 20.04 11.66 -27.20
CA THR A 848 19.07 11.29 -28.23
C THR A 848 19.13 9.78 -28.51
N LEU A 849 18.04 9.19 -28.99
CA LEU A 849 17.99 7.77 -29.37
C LEU A 849 19.09 7.40 -30.38
N GLN A 850 19.36 8.26 -31.37
CA GLN A 850 20.46 8.06 -32.33
C GLN A 850 21.84 8.02 -31.65
N ARG A 851 22.07 8.88 -30.65
CA ARG A 851 23.32 8.89 -29.88
C ARG A 851 23.47 7.63 -29.04
N VAL A 852 22.39 7.15 -28.42
CA VAL A 852 22.38 5.88 -27.69
C VAL A 852 22.66 4.71 -28.62
N LEU A 853 22.02 4.64 -29.79
CA LEU A 853 22.28 3.61 -30.80
C LEU A 853 23.74 3.60 -31.26
N LYS A 854 24.32 4.78 -31.49
CA LYS A 854 25.74 4.91 -31.85
C LYS A 854 26.67 4.51 -30.72
N LEU A 855 26.38 4.91 -29.49
CA LEU A 855 27.15 4.56 -28.29
C LEU A 855 27.16 3.04 -28.07
N ASN A 856 26.04 2.37 -28.35
CA ASN A 856 25.85 0.94 -28.14
C ASN A 856 26.25 0.06 -29.34
N ARG A 857 26.76 0.65 -30.42
CA ARG A 857 27.14 -0.10 -31.62
C ARG A 857 28.31 -1.05 -31.30
N LEU A 858 28.15 -2.30 -31.72
CA LEU A 858 29.17 -3.35 -31.66
C LEU A 858 29.78 -3.57 -33.05
N PRO A 859 31.02 -4.09 -33.15
CA PRO A 859 31.60 -4.56 -34.39
C PRO A 859 30.77 -5.69 -35.05
N GLU A 860 31.00 -5.95 -36.33
CA GLU A 860 30.26 -6.99 -37.10
C GLU A 860 30.89 -8.38 -36.99
N MET A 861 32.20 -8.46 -36.73
CA MET A 861 32.94 -9.71 -36.64
C MET A 861 33.73 -9.79 -35.34
N THR A 862 33.84 -11.02 -34.82
CA THR A 862 34.67 -11.34 -33.65
C THR A 862 36.16 -11.27 -33.99
N LYS A 863 37.00 -10.90 -33.02
CA LYS A 863 38.46 -10.80 -33.23
C LYS A 863 39.23 -12.01 -32.74
N THR A 864 38.70 -12.76 -31.78
CA THR A 864 39.38 -13.93 -31.20
C THR A 864 39.42 -15.08 -32.19
N ALA A 865 40.63 -15.45 -32.63
CA ALA A 865 40.84 -16.58 -33.54
C ALA A 865 40.56 -17.91 -32.82
N GLY A 866 39.93 -18.86 -33.51
CA GLY A 866 39.59 -20.17 -32.94
C GLY A 866 38.37 -20.17 -32.01
N LEU A 867 37.67 -19.04 -31.85
CA LEU A 867 36.40 -18.97 -31.13
C LEU A 867 35.31 -19.70 -31.91
N ARG A 868 34.82 -20.81 -31.35
CA ARG A 868 33.76 -21.64 -31.96
C ARG A 868 32.82 -22.19 -30.91
N LEU A 869 31.68 -22.70 -31.37
CA LEU A 869 30.72 -23.37 -30.50
C LEU A 869 31.36 -24.64 -29.89
N MET A 870 31.08 -24.89 -28.61
CA MET A 870 31.52 -26.09 -27.91
C MET A 870 30.86 -27.33 -28.49
N THR A 871 31.62 -28.41 -28.64
CA THR A 871 31.13 -29.73 -29.08
C THR A 871 31.22 -30.76 -27.96
N LEU A 872 30.60 -31.92 -28.15
CA LEU A 872 30.65 -33.02 -27.19
C LEU A 872 32.10 -33.49 -26.91
N ALA A 873 32.98 -33.45 -27.91
CA ALA A 873 34.37 -33.85 -27.78
C ALA A 873 35.20 -32.90 -26.90
N ASP A 874 34.73 -31.67 -26.69
CA ASP A 874 35.42 -30.67 -25.89
C ASP A 874 35.12 -30.82 -24.38
N VAL A 875 34.08 -31.57 -23.99
CA VAL A 875 33.61 -31.69 -22.60
C VAL A 875 34.74 -32.01 -21.60
N PRO A 876 35.60 -33.02 -21.81
CA PRO A 876 36.66 -33.33 -20.85
C PRO A 876 37.69 -32.20 -20.74
N LYS A 877 38.00 -31.52 -21.86
CA LYS A 877 38.94 -30.38 -21.88
C LYS A 877 38.36 -29.18 -21.15
N VAL A 878 37.08 -28.89 -21.38
CA VAL A 878 36.33 -27.81 -20.72
C VAL A 878 36.17 -28.08 -19.23
N HIS A 879 35.87 -29.32 -18.83
CA HIS A 879 35.79 -29.73 -17.44
C HIS A 879 37.12 -29.48 -16.70
N ASN A 880 38.25 -29.88 -17.28
CA ASN A 880 39.57 -29.61 -16.69
C ASN A 880 39.87 -28.11 -16.60
N LEU A 881 39.64 -27.36 -17.67
CA LEU A 881 39.87 -25.91 -17.71
C LEU A 881 39.03 -25.17 -16.66
N LEU A 882 37.75 -25.51 -16.55
CA LEU A 882 36.84 -24.92 -15.58
C LEU A 882 37.23 -25.30 -14.15
N SER A 883 37.55 -26.57 -13.90
CA SER A 883 37.97 -27.05 -12.58
C SER A 883 39.25 -26.35 -12.11
N ASP A 884 40.20 -26.11 -13.01
CA ASP A 884 41.41 -25.35 -12.70
C ASP A 884 41.11 -23.88 -12.38
N TYR A 885 40.24 -23.23 -13.17
CA TYR A 885 39.81 -21.85 -12.91
C TYR A 885 39.07 -21.70 -11.58
N LEU A 886 38.21 -22.65 -11.23
CA LEU A 886 37.38 -22.58 -10.03
C LEU A 886 38.18 -22.68 -8.72
N LYS A 887 39.43 -23.15 -8.76
CA LYS A 887 40.31 -23.24 -7.58
C LYS A 887 40.63 -21.87 -6.94
N ASP A 888 40.49 -20.78 -7.69
CA ASP A 888 40.79 -19.43 -7.23
C ASP A 888 39.68 -18.79 -6.36
N PHE A 889 38.55 -19.46 -6.19
CA PHE A 889 37.36 -18.97 -5.47
C PHE A 889 37.19 -19.68 -4.12
N TYR A 890 36.49 -19.02 -3.19
CA TYR A 890 36.20 -19.55 -1.85
C TYR A 890 34.82 -20.20 -1.76
N LEU A 891 33.91 -19.88 -2.68
CA LEU A 891 32.61 -20.53 -2.80
C LEU A 891 32.42 -20.99 -4.24
N LEU A 892 32.51 -22.30 -4.47
CA LEU A 892 32.46 -22.88 -5.80
C LEU A 892 31.73 -24.23 -5.88
N PRO A 893 31.10 -24.56 -7.02
CA PRO A 893 30.62 -25.89 -7.27
C PRO A 893 31.79 -26.81 -7.67
N ILE A 894 31.75 -28.05 -7.21
CA ILE A 894 32.56 -29.14 -7.73
C ILE A 894 31.71 -29.86 -8.76
N LEU A 895 32.10 -29.77 -10.02
CA LEU A 895 31.40 -30.38 -11.14
C LEU A 895 32.17 -31.62 -11.59
N ASN A 896 31.48 -32.69 -11.96
CA ASN A 896 32.05 -33.81 -12.71
C ASN A 896 31.86 -33.61 -14.23
N GLU A 897 32.35 -34.53 -15.06
CA GLU A 897 32.22 -34.42 -16.52
C GLU A 897 30.77 -34.49 -17.01
N GLU A 898 29.91 -35.29 -16.39
CA GLU A 898 28.49 -35.40 -16.75
C GLU A 898 27.73 -34.11 -16.42
N GLU A 899 27.99 -33.52 -15.25
CA GLU A 899 27.45 -32.23 -14.84
C GLU A 899 27.97 -31.12 -15.76
N THR A 900 29.27 -31.13 -16.09
CA THR A 900 29.86 -30.17 -17.04
C THR A 900 29.19 -30.27 -18.42
N LYS A 901 28.96 -31.50 -18.91
CA LYS A 901 28.22 -31.75 -20.14
C LYS A 901 26.79 -31.22 -20.06
N HIS A 902 26.08 -31.52 -18.97
CA HIS A 902 24.69 -31.08 -18.83
C HIS A 902 24.58 -29.56 -18.83
N LEU A 903 25.47 -28.88 -18.12
CA LEU A 903 25.43 -27.43 -17.91
C LEU A 903 25.93 -26.62 -19.09
N LEU A 904 26.97 -27.09 -19.76
CA LEU A 904 27.70 -26.27 -20.72
C LEU A 904 27.59 -26.76 -22.16
N LEU A 905 27.13 -27.97 -22.44
CA LEU A 905 26.94 -28.38 -23.82
C LEU A 905 25.82 -27.53 -24.46
N PRO A 906 26.09 -26.84 -25.59
CA PRO A 906 25.14 -25.92 -26.20
C PRO A 906 23.79 -26.59 -26.53
N ARG A 907 22.70 -25.92 -26.16
CA ARG A 907 21.31 -26.32 -26.45
C ARG A 907 20.58 -25.08 -26.94
N ASP A 908 20.04 -25.16 -28.16
CA ASP A 908 19.38 -24.01 -28.78
C ASP A 908 18.24 -23.48 -27.90
N GLY A 909 18.19 -22.16 -27.72
CA GLY A 909 17.21 -21.51 -26.86
C GLY A 909 17.41 -21.68 -25.34
N VAL A 910 18.43 -22.42 -24.89
CA VAL A 910 18.68 -22.69 -23.46
C VAL A 910 20.05 -22.17 -23.02
N ILE A 911 21.14 -22.75 -23.54
CA ILE A 911 22.51 -22.39 -23.17
C ILE A 911 23.39 -22.36 -24.43
N ASP A 912 24.16 -21.30 -24.57
CA ASP A 912 25.17 -21.15 -25.60
C ASP A 912 26.55 -21.13 -24.95
N THR A 913 27.43 -22.03 -25.40
CA THR A 913 28.80 -22.14 -24.90
C THR A 913 29.79 -22.16 -26.05
N TYR A 914 30.80 -21.31 -25.95
CA TYR A 914 31.86 -21.14 -26.91
C TYR A 914 33.21 -21.43 -26.25
N VAL A 915 34.10 -22.02 -27.04
CA VAL A 915 35.47 -22.34 -26.66
C VAL A 915 36.44 -21.68 -27.64
N VAL A 916 37.62 -21.33 -27.15
CA VAL A 916 38.72 -20.89 -28.00
C VAL A 916 39.70 -22.05 -28.18
N GLU A 917 39.83 -22.50 -29.42
CA GLU A 917 40.77 -23.55 -29.80
C GLU A 917 42.11 -22.95 -30.22
N GLY A 918 43.14 -23.19 -29.41
CA GLY A 918 44.53 -22.81 -29.71
C GLY A 918 45.26 -23.83 -30.59
N LEU A 919 46.54 -23.56 -30.84
CA LEU A 919 47.41 -24.45 -31.61
C LEU A 919 47.47 -25.86 -30.98
N GLY A 920 47.34 -26.89 -31.82
CA GLY A 920 47.36 -28.30 -31.38
C GLY A 920 46.04 -28.82 -30.79
N GLY A 921 44.92 -28.10 -30.98
CA GLY A 921 43.58 -28.55 -30.54
C GLY A 921 43.35 -28.45 -29.04
N LYS A 922 44.15 -27.65 -28.33
CA LYS A 922 43.99 -27.35 -26.91
C LYS A 922 42.96 -26.24 -26.73
N ILE A 923 41.99 -26.45 -25.84
CA ILE A 923 41.04 -25.41 -25.45
C ILE A 923 41.71 -24.48 -24.44
N THR A 924 41.78 -23.18 -24.75
CA THR A 924 42.44 -22.17 -23.92
C THR A 924 41.45 -21.35 -23.11
N ASP A 925 40.32 -20.99 -23.71
CA ASP A 925 39.32 -20.10 -23.11
C ASP A 925 37.91 -20.67 -23.30
N LEU A 926 36.98 -20.32 -22.40
CA LEU A 926 35.59 -20.77 -22.37
C LEU A 926 34.69 -19.59 -22.05
N VAL A 927 33.55 -19.49 -22.73
CA VAL A 927 32.49 -18.55 -22.35
C VAL A 927 31.12 -19.17 -22.58
N SER A 928 30.23 -19.01 -21.61
CA SER A 928 28.87 -19.54 -21.64
C SER A 928 27.86 -18.49 -21.19
N PHE A 929 26.69 -18.49 -21.81
CA PHE A 929 25.55 -17.67 -21.41
C PHE A 929 24.25 -18.39 -21.72
N TYR A 930 23.26 -18.23 -20.83
CA TYR A 930 21.94 -18.85 -20.98
C TYR A 930 20.91 -17.86 -21.48
N THR A 931 19.84 -18.38 -22.06
CA THR A 931 18.72 -17.58 -22.61
C THR A 931 17.61 -17.44 -21.58
N ARG A 932 17.20 -16.19 -21.32
CA ARG A 932 15.96 -15.83 -20.64
C ARG A 932 15.02 -15.16 -21.64
N SER A 933 13.85 -15.72 -21.86
CA SER A 933 12.83 -15.11 -22.73
C SER A 933 11.73 -14.47 -21.89
N SER A 934 11.22 -13.33 -22.35
CA SER A 934 10.06 -12.66 -21.77
C SER A 934 9.02 -12.36 -22.85
N THR A 935 7.74 -12.49 -22.51
CA THR A 935 6.61 -12.05 -23.32
C THR A 935 6.31 -10.59 -23.02
N VAL A 936 6.13 -9.78 -24.06
CA VAL A 936 5.69 -8.39 -23.90
C VAL A 936 4.17 -8.34 -23.95
N LEU A 937 3.55 -7.74 -22.94
CA LEU A 937 2.11 -7.56 -22.85
C LEU A 937 1.76 -6.13 -23.29
N ASN A 938 0.64 -5.97 -24.00
CA ASN A 938 0.05 -4.65 -24.33
C ASN A 938 0.91 -3.70 -25.19
N HIS A 939 1.94 -4.19 -25.91
CA HIS A 939 2.75 -3.37 -26.82
C HIS A 939 2.38 -3.64 -28.31
N PRO A 940 2.19 -2.61 -29.16
CA PRO A 940 1.70 -2.78 -30.54
C PRO A 940 2.69 -3.49 -31.48
N THR A 941 4.00 -3.33 -31.26
CA THR A 941 5.05 -3.82 -32.17
C THR A 941 5.79 -5.08 -31.69
N TYR A 942 6.26 -5.11 -30.45
CA TYR A 942 7.05 -6.24 -29.93
C TYR A 942 6.19 -7.22 -29.14
N ARG A 943 6.42 -8.51 -29.35
CA ARG A 943 5.73 -9.60 -28.64
C ARG A 943 6.60 -10.32 -27.61
N GLY A 944 7.91 -10.17 -27.70
CA GLY A 944 8.84 -10.79 -26.75
C GLY A 944 10.18 -10.09 -26.70
N LEU A 945 10.92 -10.34 -25.62
CA LEU A 945 12.24 -9.82 -25.31
C LEU A 945 13.17 -11.00 -25.01
N LYS A 946 14.31 -11.08 -25.71
CA LYS A 946 15.29 -12.17 -25.54
C LYS A 946 16.53 -11.65 -24.83
N SER A 947 16.80 -12.20 -23.66
CA SER A 947 17.90 -11.76 -22.79
C SER A 947 18.94 -12.87 -22.66
N ALA A 948 20.21 -12.55 -22.92
CA ALA A 948 21.32 -13.44 -22.63
C ALA A 948 21.83 -13.16 -21.22
N HIS A 949 22.27 -14.17 -20.48
CA HIS A 949 22.83 -14.00 -19.14
C HIS A 949 24.14 -14.76 -19.03
N ALA A 950 25.22 -14.05 -18.67
CA ALA A 950 26.53 -14.65 -18.49
C ALA A 950 26.49 -15.77 -17.43
N PHE A 951 27.10 -16.91 -17.75
CA PHE A 951 27.20 -18.04 -16.83
C PHE A 951 28.65 -18.25 -16.36
N TYR A 952 29.52 -18.87 -17.17
CA TYR A 952 30.96 -18.95 -16.90
C TYR A 952 31.76 -18.27 -17.99
N THR A 953 32.80 -17.53 -17.58
CA THR A 953 33.81 -16.97 -18.49
C THR A 953 35.21 -17.25 -17.93
N VAL A 954 35.96 -18.10 -18.62
CA VAL A 954 37.30 -18.54 -18.25
C VAL A 954 38.27 -18.13 -19.34
N THR A 955 39.33 -17.42 -18.95
CA THR A 955 40.37 -16.96 -19.88
C THR A 955 41.76 -17.33 -19.39
N THR A 956 42.58 -17.89 -20.27
CA THR A 956 44.00 -18.17 -20.04
C THR A 956 44.89 -17.42 -21.02
N VAL A 957 44.45 -17.23 -22.26
CA VAL A 957 45.24 -16.58 -23.32
C VAL A 957 44.59 -15.28 -23.76
N THR A 958 43.28 -15.33 -24.01
CA THR A 958 42.56 -14.18 -24.55
C THR A 958 42.24 -13.18 -23.44
N PRO A 959 42.51 -11.87 -23.60
CA PRO A 959 42.10 -10.88 -22.60
C PRO A 959 40.59 -10.94 -22.34
N LEU A 960 40.19 -11.04 -21.08
CA LEU A 960 38.77 -11.19 -20.67
C LEU A 960 37.83 -10.16 -21.30
N LYS A 961 38.23 -8.89 -21.34
CA LYS A 961 37.47 -7.82 -22.01
C LYS A 961 37.26 -8.09 -23.51
N GLN A 962 38.29 -8.59 -24.20
CA GLN A 962 38.21 -8.89 -25.63
C GLN A 962 37.29 -10.09 -25.90
N LEU A 963 37.41 -11.15 -25.11
CA LEU A 963 36.55 -12.32 -25.23
C LEU A 963 35.08 -11.95 -24.98
N MET A 964 34.81 -11.14 -23.95
CA MET A 964 33.46 -10.66 -23.66
C MET A 964 32.91 -9.71 -24.73
N GLU A 965 33.75 -8.88 -25.36
CA GLU A 965 33.34 -8.06 -26.52
C GLU A 965 32.86 -8.96 -27.67
N ASP A 966 33.61 -10.03 -27.98
CA ASP A 966 33.25 -11.00 -29.03
C ASP A 966 31.94 -11.74 -28.70
N VAL A 967 31.70 -12.04 -27.42
CA VAL A 967 30.45 -12.67 -26.96
C VAL A 967 29.25 -11.74 -27.13
N LEU A 968 29.40 -10.44 -26.89
CA LEU A 968 28.33 -9.47 -27.15
C LEU A 968 28.00 -9.38 -28.65
N ILE A 969 29.01 -9.48 -29.53
CA ILE A 969 28.82 -9.55 -30.99
C ILE A 969 28.02 -10.80 -31.35
N ILE A 970 28.42 -11.95 -30.82
CA ILE A 970 27.73 -13.23 -31.03
C ILE A 970 26.28 -13.15 -30.54
N ALA A 971 26.03 -12.72 -29.31
CA ALA A 971 24.69 -12.60 -28.75
C ALA A 971 23.82 -11.65 -29.61
N LYS A 972 24.36 -10.53 -30.06
CA LYS A 972 23.62 -9.63 -30.96
C LYS A 972 23.29 -10.31 -32.30
N SER A 973 24.23 -11.05 -32.89
CA SER A 973 24.01 -11.78 -34.15
C SER A 973 22.94 -12.87 -34.03
N ARG A 974 22.78 -13.45 -32.83
CA ARG A 974 21.75 -14.45 -32.51
C ARG A 974 20.41 -13.85 -32.07
N GLY A 975 20.25 -12.53 -32.21
CA GLY A 975 18.99 -11.83 -31.96
C GLY A 975 18.66 -11.60 -30.50
N PHE A 976 19.66 -11.57 -29.61
CA PHE A 976 19.45 -11.14 -28.22
C PHE A 976 19.31 -9.61 -28.13
N ASP A 977 18.40 -9.14 -27.29
CA ASP A 977 18.07 -7.73 -27.10
C ASP A 977 18.88 -7.08 -25.97
N VAL A 978 19.21 -7.86 -24.95
CA VAL A 978 20.00 -7.44 -23.78
C VAL A 978 20.90 -8.57 -23.31
N PHE A 979 22.07 -8.21 -22.76
CA PHE A 979 23.01 -9.15 -22.18
C PHE A 979 23.25 -8.81 -20.70
N ASN A 980 22.93 -9.72 -19.80
CA ASN A 980 23.02 -9.55 -18.35
C ASN A 980 24.28 -10.24 -17.81
N ALA A 981 24.87 -9.67 -16.76
CA ALA A 981 26.02 -10.24 -16.07
C ALA A 981 25.97 -9.89 -14.58
N LEU A 982 26.23 -10.87 -13.73
CA LEU A 982 26.38 -10.67 -12.29
C LEU A 982 27.80 -10.17 -11.97
N GLU A 983 27.92 -9.29 -10.97
CA GLU A 983 29.20 -8.81 -10.43
C GLU A 983 29.90 -9.87 -9.54
N VAL A 984 29.91 -11.12 -9.97
CA VAL A 984 30.64 -12.23 -9.34
C VAL A 984 31.81 -12.66 -10.23
N MET A 985 32.68 -13.54 -9.73
CA MET A 985 33.90 -13.95 -10.42
C MET A 985 34.77 -12.75 -10.82
N ARG A 986 35.41 -12.79 -11.99
CA ARG A 986 36.25 -11.69 -12.51
C ARG A 986 35.47 -10.69 -13.38
N ASN A 987 34.14 -10.71 -13.32
CA ASN A 987 33.30 -9.98 -14.27
C ASN A 987 33.44 -8.46 -14.16
N LYS A 988 33.65 -7.93 -12.95
CA LYS A 988 33.82 -6.49 -12.69
C LYS A 988 34.82 -5.80 -13.62
N SER A 989 35.86 -6.52 -14.04
CA SER A 989 36.91 -6.01 -14.93
C SER A 989 36.44 -5.63 -16.34
N PHE A 990 35.30 -6.15 -16.81
CA PHE A 990 34.77 -5.87 -18.15
C PHE A 990 33.43 -5.12 -18.17
N LEU A 991 32.70 -5.05 -17.05
CA LEU A 991 31.35 -4.45 -17.01
C LEU A 991 31.34 -3.00 -17.49
N GLU A 992 31.99 -2.08 -16.78
CA GLU A 992 32.05 -0.68 -17.19
C GLU A 992 32.79 -0.47 -18.53
N PRO A 993 33.97 -1.11 -18.77
CA PRO A 993 34.68 -0.95 -20.05
C PRO A 993 33.89 -1.39 -21.28
N LEU A 994 32.96 -2.34 -21.13
CA LEU A 994 32.06 -2.79 -22.19
C LEU A 994 30.68 -2.14 -22.12
N LYS A 995 30.51 -1.08 -21.31
CA LYS A 995 29.29 -0.27 -21.22
C LYS A 995 28.08 -1.05 -20.69
N PHE A 996 28.28 -1.96 -19.76
CA PHE A 996 27.19 -2.47 -18.96
C PHE A 996 26.69 -1.34 -18.05
N THR A 997 25.38 -1.27 -17.89
CA THR A 997 24.68 -0.37 -16.98
C THR A 997 24.26 -1.17 -15.76
N GLN A 998 24.35 -0.54 -14.60
CA GLN A 998 23.94 -1.15 -13.35
C GLN A 998 22.41 -1.26 -13.29
N GLY A 999 21.89 -2.43 -12.94
CA GLY A 999 20.47 -2.62 -12.65
C GLY A 999 20.10 -2.15 -11.24
N ASP A 1000 18.80 -1.95 -11.01
CA ASP A 1000 18.25 -1.47 -9.74
C ASP A 1000 18.21 -2.55 -8.64
N ASN A 1001 18.27 -3.83 -9.04
CA ASN A 1001 18.14 -4.96 -8.13
C ASN A 1001 19.51 -5.43 -7.59
N THR A 1002 19.58 -5.62 -6.26
CA THR A 1002 20.71 -6.29 -5.60
C THR A 1002 20.34 -7.74 -5.31
N THR A 1003 21.30 -8.64 -5.50
CA THR A 1003 21.13 -10.08 -5.34
C THR A 1003 22.06 -10.59 -4.25
N HIS A 1004 21.58 -11.56 -3.46
CA HIS A 1004 22.23 -12.04 -2.25
C HIS A 1004 22.33 -13.58 -2.26
N TYR A 1005 23.49 -14.14 -1.93
CA TYR A 1005 23.66 -15.59 -1.72
C TYR A 1005 23.57 -15.95 -0.24
N TYR A 1006 22.97 -17.11 0.03
CA TYR A 1006 22.76 -17.64 1.36
C TYR A 1006 23.10 -19.13 1.45
N LEU A 1007 23.51 -19.56 2.63
CA LEU A 1007 23.72 -20.96 2.97
C LEU A 1007 22.78 -21.35 4.10
N TYR A 1008 22.09 -22.47 3.93
CA TYR A 1008 21.25 -23.09 4.95
C TYR A 1008 22.06 -24.13 5.73
N ASN A 1009 21.95 -24.08 7.06
CA ASN A 1009 22.67 -24.92 8.01
C ASN A 1009 24.20 -24.86 7.86
N TRP A 1010 24.70 -23.69 7.48
CA TRP A 1010 26.13 -23.43 7.36
C TRP A 1010 26.42 -21.97 7.63
N LYS A 1011 27.33 -21.69 8.57
CA LYS A 1011 27.87 -20.35 8.79
C LYS A 1011 29.09 -20.16 7.90
N CYS A 1012 29.22 -18.97 7.32
CA CYS A 1012 30.34 -18.61 6.45
C CYS A 1012 30.68 -17.15 6.67
N PRO A 1013 31.97 -16.78 6.85
CA PRO A 1013 32.39 -15.40 6.80
C PRO A 1013 31.97 -14.75 5.47
N ASN A 1014 31.82 -13.41 5.48
CA ASN A 1014 31.46 -12.68 4.28
C ASN A 1014 32.52 -12.89 3.19
N VAL A 1015 32.09 -13.35 2.02
CA VAL A 1015 32.96 -13.59 0.87
C VAL A 1015 32.76 -12.45 -0.12
N THR A 1016 33.85 -11.80 -0.52
CA THR A 1016 33.76 -10.76 -1.55
C THR A 1016 33.28 -11.35 -2.87
N PRO A 1017 32.45 -10.64 -3.66
CA PRO A 1017 31.86 -11.20 -4.89
C PRO A 1017 32.88 -11.76 -5.91
N ASP A 1018 34.09 -11.20 -5.95
CA ASP A 1018 35.19 -11.67 -6.80
C ASP A 1018 35.78 -13.02 -6.37
N LYS A 1019 35.49 -13.46 -5.15
CA LYS A 1019 35.86 -14.77 -4.58
C LYS A 1019 34.71 -15.75 -4.56
N VAL A 1020 33.58 -15.43 -5.20
CA VAL A 1020 32.44 -16.33 -5.40
C VAL A 1020 32.32 -16.66 -6.88
N SER A 1021 32.16 -17.95 -7.20
CA SER A 1021 31.90 -18.39 -8.56
C SER A 1021 30.41 -18.40 -8.90
N ALA A 1022 30.07 -18.45 -10.19
CA ALA A 1022 28.71 -18.79 -10.57
C ALA A 1022 28.38 -20.20 -10.08
N LEU A 1023 27.26 -20.34 -9.39
CA LEU A 1023 26.73 -21.65 -8.95
C LEU A 1023 25.70 -22.12 -9.98
N HIS A 1024 25.26 -23.37 -9.86
CA HIS A 1024 24.14 -23.91 -10.65
C HIS A 1024 22.84 -23.11 -10.42
N ASP A 1025 22.84 -22.21 -9.42
CA ASP A 1025 21.88 -21.16 -9.14
C ASP A 1025 21.88 -20.14 -10.28
N VAL A 1026 21.34 -20.56 -11.40
CA VAL A 1026 21.16 -19.71 -12.54
C VAL A 1026 19.84 -18.91 -12.36
N TRP A 1027 18.98 -19.28 -11.39
CA TRP A 1027 17.55 -18.90 -11.41
C TRP A 1027 16.86 -18.64 -10.07
N ASN A 1028 17.59 -18.35 -9.00
CA ASN A 1028 16.98 -17.87 -7.77
C ASN A 1028 16.81 -16.35 -7.77
N GLU A 1029 15.88 -15.87 -8.61
CA GLU A 1029 15.05 -14.75 -8.18
C GLU A 1029 13.97 -15.37 -7.30
N VAL A 1030 14.34 -15.74 -6.07
CA VAL A 1030 13.35 -15.85 -5.01
C VAL A 1030 12.64 -14.50 -5.00
N GLY A 1031 11.45 -14.46 -5.60
CA GLY A 1031 10.75 -13.20 -5.83
C GLY A 1031 10.56 -12.47 -4.51
N PRO A 1032 10.31 -11.15 -4.52
CA PRO A 1032 10.03 -10.37 -3.29
C PRO A 1032 8.95 -11.01 -2.40
N TRP A 1033 8.16 -11.92 -2.98
CA TRP A 1033 7.12 -12.72 -2.35
C TRP A 1033 7.57 -13.83 -1.40
N LEU A 1034 8.79 -14.37 -1.50
CA LEU A 1034 9.27 -15.31 -0.46
C LEU A 1034 9.49 -14.58 0.85
N VAL A 1035 9.73 -13.27 0.80
CA VAL A 1035 9.61 -12.40 1.98
C VAL A 1035 8.16 -12.00 2.22
N HIS A 1036 7.31 -11.61 1.25
CA HIS A 1036 5.88 -11.37 1.58
C HIS A 1036 5.16 -12.56 2.23
N LEU A 1037 5.60 -13.80 1.98
CA LEU A 1037 5.08 -15.02 2.60
C LEU A 1037 5.74 -15.38 3.94
N VAL A 1038 6.87 -14.76 4.27
CA VAL A 1038 7.67 -15.02 5.47
C VAL A 1038 7.71 -13.83 6.46
N SER A 1039 7.55 -12.60 5.97
CA SER A 1039 7.24 -11.39 6.74
C SER A 1039 5.72 -11.21 6.90
N GLY A 1040 4.89 -11.75 6.01
CA GLY A 1040 3.44 -11.86 6.15
C GLY A 1040 2.98 -13.00 7.07
N MET A 1041 3.58 -13.12 8.25
CA MET A 1041 3.21 -14.13 9.25
C MET A 1041 2.18 -13.59 10.26
N SER A 1042 0.98 -13.25 9.79
CA SER A 1042 -0.32 -13.39 10.47
C SER A 1042 -1.26 -14.00 9.42
N GLY A 1043 -2.00 -15.09 9.54
CA GLY A 1043 -2.47 -16.02 10.57
C GLY A 1043 -3.28 -17.10 9.83
N LEU A 1044 -3.82 -18.04 10.62
CA LEU A 1044 -4.73 -19.13 10.24
C LEU A 1044 -4.22 -20.25 9.31
N GLY A 1045 -3.98 -21.41 9.92
CA GLY A 1045 -4.38 -22.71 9.40
C GLY A 1045 -4.86 -23.58 10.56
N SER A 1046 -6.15 -23.62 10.89
CA SER A 1046 -6.96 -24.77 10.46
C SER A 1046 -8.42 -24.61 10.93
N SER A 1047 -9.36 -24.96 10.04
CA SER A 1047 -10.45 -25.91 10.30
C SER A 1047 -11.37 -25.91 9.07
N LEU A 1048 -11.47 -27.07 8.44
CA LEU A 1048 -12.67 -27.74 7.95
C LEU A 1048 -12.12 -29.12 7.52
N ARG A 1049 -12.59 -30.20 8.16
CA ARG A 1049 -13.49 -31.20 7.59
C ARG A 1049 -14.75 -31.37 8.44
N ALA A 1050 -15.89 -31.25 7.75
CA ALA A 1050 -17.22 -31.84 7.96
C ALA A 1050 -18.22 -30.73 7.60
N GLY A 1051 -18.88 -30.73 6.44
CA GLY A 1051 -19.62 -31.82 5.83
C GLY A 1051 -21.09 -31.44 5.85
N PHE A 1052 -21.64 -30.95 4.74
CA PHE A 1052 -23.08 -30.91 4.54
C PHE A 1052 -23.45 -31.30 3.11
N VAL A 1053 -24.25 -32.37 3.08
CA VAL A 1053 -25.04 -32.92 1.99
C VAL A 1053 -26.19 -31.96 1.68
N PHE A 1054 -26.37 -31.63 0.41
CA PHE A 1054 -27.62 -31.41 -0.35
C PHE A 1054 -27.15 -31.03 -1.77
N GLY A 1055 -27.41 -31.74 -2.87
CA GLY A 1055 -28.64 -32.43 -3.22
C GLY A 1055 -29.31 -31.68 -4.38
N LEU A 1056 -28.65 -31.61 -5.55
CA LEU A 1056 -29.27 -31.21 -6.82
C LEU A 1056 -28.61 -32.00 -7.95
N ASN A 1057 -29.19 -33.17 -8.26
CA ASN A 1057 -28.95 -33.87 -9.52
C ASN A 1057 -29.92 -33.31 -10.56
N ALA A 1058 -29.36 -32.74 -11.61
CA ALA A 1058 -29.99 -32.59 -12.91
C ALA A 1058 -28.97 -33.08 -13.94
N GLU A 1059 -29.17 -34.27 -14.49
CA GLU A 1059 -29.12 -34.48 -15.94
C GLU A 1059 -29.56 -35.90 -16.33
N GLN A 1060 -30.06 -35.94 -17.56
CA GLN A 1060 -30.79 -36.98 -18.25
C GLN A 1060 -29.90 -38.16 -18.66
N SER A 1061 -30.45 -39.37 -18.72
CA SER A 1061 -30.73 -40.07 -19.98
C SER A 1061 -30.98 -41.57 -19.80
N GLU A 1062 -32.00 -42.02 -20.54
CA GLU A 1062 -32.21 -43.34 -21.14
C GLU A 1062 -32.64 -44.58 -20.33
N SER A 1063 -33.87 -44.98 -20.68
CA SER A 1063 -34.31 -46.33 -21.06
C SER A 1063 -34.95 -47.23 -19.98
N GLY A 1064 -36.13 -47.78 -20.33
CA GLY A 1064 -36.60 -49.07 -19.78
C GLY A 1064 -37.92 -49.08 -19.01
N ALA A 1065 -39.04 -48.96 -19.75
CA ALA A 1065 -40.23 -49.82 -19.69
C ALA A 1065 -40.84 -50.31 -18.34
N ARG A 1066 -42.17 -50.10 -18.26
CA ARG A 1066 -43.27 -50.96 -17.75
C ARG A 1066 -43.80 -50.83 -16.31
N ASP A 1067 -45.10 -50.51 -16.31
CA ASP A 1067 -46.23 -51.05 -15.52
C ASP A 1067 -46.32 -50.85 -14.00
N GLY A 1068 -47.51 -50.38 -13.58
CA GLY A 1068 -48.27 -51.10 -12.55
C GLY A 1068 -48.58 -50.38 -11.24
N GLY A 1069 -49.50 -49.42 -11.27
CA GLY A 1069 -50.73 -49.36 -10.43
C GLY A 1069 -50.70 -49.36 -8.89
N ARG A 1070 -51.63 -48.55 -8.35
CA ARG A 1070 -52.42 -48.75 -7.10
C ARG A 1070 -51.65 -48.57 -5.78
N ASP A 1071 -52.20 -48.08 -4.67
CA ASP A 1071 -53.42 -47.36 -4.28
C ASP A 1071 -53.29 -47.14 -2.75
N LEU A 1072 -54.11 -46.26 -2.17
CA LEU A 1072 -54.57 -46.24 -0.74
C LEU A 1072 -53.71 -45.63 0.39
N ASN A 1073 -54.08 -44.39 0.74
CA ASN A 1073 -54.88 -44.00 1.93
C ASN A 1073 -54.44 -44.23 3.41
N PHE A 1074 -54.89 -43.26 4.23
CA PHE A 1074 -55.07 -43.21 5.71
C PHE A 1074 -53.80 -42.98 6.56
N SER A 1075 -53.77 -42.20 7.66
CA SER A 1075 -54.65 -41.23 8.32
C SER A 1075 -54.03 -40.86 9.69
N LYS A 1076 -54.38 -39.66 10.21
CA LYS A 1076 -54.37 -39.20 11.63
C LYS A 1076 -52.99 -38.99 12.29
N ARG A 1077 -52.61 -37.77 12.67
CA ARG A 1077 -53.08 -36.87 13.77
C ARG A 1077 -52.79 -37.38 15.20
N GLN A 1078 -52.14 -36.46 15.94
CA GLN A 1078 -52.21 -36.13 17.37
C GLN A 1078 -51.17 -36.67 18.36
N GLY A 1079 -50.71 -35.74 19.23
CA GLY A 1079 -50.07 -35.97 20.54
C GLY A 1079 -48.62 -35.46 20.57
N ARG A 1080 -48.31 -34.18 20.80
CA ARG A 1080 -48.28 -33.41 22.07
C ARG A 1080 -47.31 -33.98 23.13
N LEU A 1081 -46.32 -33.15 23.46
CA LEU A 1081 -45.52 -33.06 24.71
C LEU A 1081 -44.72 -34.31 25.10
N VAL A 1082 -43.39 -34.22 25.13
CA VAL A 1082 -42.55 -33.51 26.11
C VAL A 1082 -41.35 -32.91 25.40
#